data_AF-A0A673K943-F1
#
_entry.id   AF-A0A673K943-F1
#
_cell.length_a   1.000
_cell.length_b   1.000
_cell.length_c   1.000
_cell.angle_alpha   90.00
_cell.angle_beta   90.00
_cell.angle_gamma   90.00
#
_symmetry.space_group_name_H-M   'P 1'
#
loop_
_entity.id
_entity.type
_entity.pdbx_description
1 polymer ?
#
loop_
_entity_poly.entity_id
_entity_poly.type
_entity_poly.pdbx_seq_one_letter_code
_entity_poly.pdbx_strand_id
1 'polypeptide(L)'
;GASQTTALGRPFQLGMLYDCRKDALIPGITLWDPEKLQQSLRTRPQINTDFKVTASDSIEDKSSLLNIDGSLKLSLLGGLVSVTGAAKYLNDTKKSFRQQRLTLHYHSTCRFEELTMSHLAPENIIHQLVFDNDTATHVVTAVLYGADACFVFDREVSSDENKNTVEGEVNAALDKLKFISVDVKISLKMNDAQKNAVQKFTCTFYGDFQLLSNPTNFEDALKVFTDLPKLLGEKKELAVPLRVWLYPLDKLHSRASKLQKDISMDLMLETESVIESLYTAEMKCSDLLEDSPAVAFAAFHDKILQMKQNCYKYKLRLVKKLGSLLPNIRGDVMKETALNELLQEHEESPFRRSELAEWLKERERESEIIKSVLRQLKDYGAQIVDNIDVILMDLEVGNLVSYTFISLNCSDVLLLHQTSYLSPSVEGETDEKIPDSKQKSWLTAEIKKGMKKNLKTFKNLIDSKDCNPARFIFSSVEMEDNPGSCILLYESECDEAVYFTPPSKPKNAVQKFTCTFYGDFQLPSNPTNFEDALKVFTDLPKLLGEKKELAVPLRVWLYPLDKLHSRASKLQKDISMDLILETESVVESLNTAEMRCRDLLKDSPASSFTAFHDTILQMKQNCYKYKLKLTKRLGSLLPNIRGDVMKETALNELLQEHEESPFRRSELAEWLKERERESEIIKSVLRQLKNAGAQVEVNIDLILMDLEVGNLVCFMFTSLNWSDMLLLQQKACLSPSAKGGNDESSPDRKQKSWLSPEIQKTMRSNLKMFKNLIDLNDSTSNMFIVSSREMKNNPGSCILLYERECDEAVCFIPPSPPACPVIEEVKENTVVVKVPPSCPDTVEIKLLYKPKQDSVWTSEPLMKDQDVVTLTDLRSGTEYEIKCAALGKLNYTTDSDVIEVTTEV
;
A
#
# COMPACT_ATOMS: atom_id res chain seq x y z
N GLY A 1 55.49 -7.64 -5.42
CA GLY A 1 56.21 -6.36 -5.44
C GLY A 1 56.04 -5.68 -4.10
N ALA A 2 56.63 -4.50 -3.90
CA ALA A 2 56.29 -3.69 -2.74
C ALA A 2 54.84 -3.18 -2.86
N SER A 3 54.08 -3.26 -1.78
CA SER A 3 52.69 -2.80 -1.69
C SER A 3 52.64 -1.43 -1.03
N GLN A 4 51.60 -0.64 -1.26
CA GLN A 4 51.43 0.69 -0.68
C GLN A 4 50.19 0.71 0.21
N THR A 5 50.22 1.44 1.33
CA THR A 5 49.04 1.67 2.17
C THR A 5 49.06 3.07 2.80
N THR A 6 47.89 3.57 3.18
CA THR A 6 47.71 4.90 3.79
C THR A 6 47.84 4.80 5.30
N ALA A 7 48.53 5.75 5.92
CA ALA A 7 48.88 5.68 7.34
C ALA A 7 47.69 5.93 8.27
N LEU A 8 46.77 6.84 7.90
CA LEU A 8 45.54 7.15 8.65
C LEU A 8 45.78 7.56 10.12
N GLY A 9 46.85 8.32 10.35
CA GLY A 9 47.27 8.79 11.68
C GLY A 9 47.97 7.73 12.55
N ARG A 10 48.11 6.49 12.05
CA ARG A 10 48.84 5.42 12.74
C ARG A 10 50.35 5.74 12.77
N PRO A 11 51.05 5.45 13.87
CA PRO A 11 52.45 5.87 14.08
C PRO A 11 53.43 4.95 13.33
N PHE A 12 53.42 4.99 12.00
CA PHE A 12 54.36 4.22 11.17
C PHE A 12 55.80 4.73 11.32
N GLN A 13 56.74 3.80 11.35
CA GLN A 13 58.18 4.07 11.31
C GLN A 13 58.86 3.08 10.35
N LEU A 14 60.01 3.47 9.83
CA LEU A 14 60.81 2.58 8.98
C LEU A 14 61.29 1.36 9.77
N GLY A 15 61.23 0.20 9.13
CA GLY A 15 61.59 -1.08 9.75
C GLY A 15 60.53 -1.67 10.68
N MET A 16 59.41 -1.00 10.91
CA MET A 16 58.27 -1.61 11.62
C MET A 16 57.69 -2.77 10.82
N LEU A 17 57.26 -3.79 11.55
CA LEU A 17 56.54 -4.92 10.99
C LEU A 17 55.04 -4.61 10.89
N TYR A 18 54.41 -5.15 9.85
CA TYR A 18 53.00 -4.94 9.55
C TYR A 18 52.34 -6.26 9.13
N ASP A 19 51.14 -6.52 9.62
CA ASP A 19 50.32 -7.65 9.19
C ASP A 19 49.17 -7.18 8.29
N CYS A 20 49.35 -7.29 6.96
CA CYS A 20 48.31 -6.96 5.97
C CYS A 20 47.03 -7.82 6.09
N ARG A 21 47.07 -8.97 6.79
CA ARG A 21 45.85 -9.75 7.03
C ARG A 21 44.91 -9.01 7.98
N LYS A 22 45.47 -8.37 9.01
CA LYS A 22 44.74 -7.67 10.08
C LYS A 22 44.76 -6.15 9.94
N ASP A 23 45.54 -5.62 9.00
CA ASP A 23 45.91 -4.20 8.90
C ASP A 23 46.48 -3.60 10.19
N ALA A 24 47.30 -4.39 10.88
CA ALA A 24 47.84 -4.08 12.20
C ALA A 24 49.35 -3.83 12.18
N LEU A 25 49.77 -2.79 12.90
CA LEU A 25 51.17 -2.50 13.21
C LEU A 25 51.66 -3.41 14.34
N ILE A 26 52.88 -3.93 14.22
CA ILE A 26 53.54 -4.72 15.26
C ILE A 26 54.68 -3.88 15.86
N PRO A 27 54.44 -3.13 16.95
CA PRO A 27 55.44 -2.27 17.56
C PRO A 27 56.51 -3.09 18.31
N GLY A 28 57.71 -2.51 18.44
CA GLY A 28 58.77 -3.03 19.32
C GLY A 28 59.62 -4.18 18.76
N ILE A 29 59.33 -4.67 17.55
CA ILE A 29 60.10 -5.71 16.88
C ILE A 29 60.58 -5.18 15.52
N THR A 30 61.89 -5.15 15.29
CA THR A 30 62.51 -4.72 14.02
C THR A 30 63.39 -5.84 13.46
N LEU A 31 63.47 -5.97 12.14
CA LEU A 31 64.36 -6.95 11.49
C LEU A 31 65.85 -6.60 11.64
N TRP A 32 66.13 -5.29 11.78
CA TRP A 32 67.46 -4.71 11.78
C TRP A 32 67.78 -4.06 13.11
N ASP A 33 69.08 -3.92 13.37
CA ASP A 33 69.61 -3.10 14.46
C ASP A 33 69.22 -1.62 14.24
N PRO A 34 68.66 -0.93 15.25
CA PRO A 34 68.24 0.45 15.13
C PRO A 34 69.34 1.42 14.71
N GLU A 35 70.58 1.23 15.19
CA GLU A 35 71.70 2.12 14.89
C GLU A 35 72.15 1.97 13.44
N LYS A 36 72.21 0.72 12.94
CA LYS A 36 72.50 0.43 11.52
C LYS A 36 71.39 0.88 10.59
N LEU A 37 70.13 0.82 11.01
CA LEU A 37 68.99 1.29 10.21
C LEU A 37 69.12 2.79 9.91
N GLN A 38 69.50 3.60 10.91
CA GLN A 38 69.62 5.05 10.78
C GLN A 38 70.71 5.48 9.78
N GLN A 39 71.80 4.73 9.68
CA GLN A 39 72.92 5.03 8.75
C GLN A 39 72.55 4.85 7.27
N SER A 40 71.41 4.23 7.00
CA SER A 40 71.07 3.68 5.69
C SER A 40 69.79 4.27 5.10
N LEU A 41 69.32 5.33 5.74
CA LEU A 41 68.17 6.13 5.36
C LEU A 41 68.54 7.09 4.24
N ARG A 42 67.74 7.10 3.19
CA ARG A 42 67.73 8.18 2.20
C ARG A 42 66.51 9.04 2.41
N THR A 43 66.73 10.30 2.75
CA THR A 43 65.68 11.31 2.85
C THR A 43 65.74 12.24 1.66
N ARG A 44 64.62 12.45 0.98
CA ARG A 44 64.48 13.43 -0.09
C ARG A 44 63.28 14.35 0.15
N PRO A 45 63.36 15.64 -0.20
CA PRO A 45 62.20 16.53 -0.15
C PRO A 45 61.17 16.08 -1.20
N GLN A 46 59.89 16.04 -0.81
CA GLN A 46 58.77 15.73 -1.71
C GLN A 46 57.61 16.65 -1.35
N ILE A 47 57.74 17.91 -1.77
CA ILE A 47 56.85 18.99 -1.38
C ILE A 47 55.73 19.12 -2.40
N ASN A 48 54.51 18.81 -1.98
CA ASN A 48 53.30 19.07 -2.73
C ASN A 48 52.25 19.61 -1.77
N THR A 49 51.39 20.50 -2.23
CA THR A 49 50.23 20.95 -1.45
C THR A 49 49.05 21.05 -2.37
N ASP A 50 47.99 20.35 -2.02
CA ASP A 50 46.74 20.26 -2.75
C ASP A 50 45.58 20.52 -1.79
N PHE A 51 44.45 20.95 -2.35
CA PHE A 51 43.21 21.12 -1.60
C PHE A 51 42.06 20.62 -2.46
N LYS A 52 41.05 20.06 -1.79
CA LYS A 52 39.84 19.57 -2.45
C LYS A 52 38.63 20.04 -1.68
N VAL A 53 37.57 20.37 -2.40
CA VAL A 53 36.29 20.77 -1.81
C VAL A 53 35.23 19.81 -2.32
N THR A 54 34.44 19.24 -1.40
CA THR A 54 33.33 18.35 -1.73
C THR A 54 32.08 18.71 -0.92
N ALA A 55 30.92 18.45 -1.49
CA ALA A 55 29.62 18.54 -0.82
C ALA A 55 29.05 17.13 -0.49
N SER A 56 29.82 16.08 -0.78
CA SER A 56 29.43 14.70 -0.53
C SER A 56 30.06 14.15 0.75
N ASP A 57 29.32 13.27 1.43
CA ASP A 57 29.71 12.61 2.69
C ASP A 57 29.73 11.07 2.57
N SER A 58 29.60 10.53 1.34
CA SER A 58 29.55 9.08 1.09
C SER A 58 30.85 8.37 1.49
N ILE A 59 30.78 7.06 1.78
CA ILE A 59 31.97 6.25 2.09
C ILE A 59 33.01 6.35 0.96
N GLU A 60 32.59 6.26 -0.31
CA GLU A 60 33.49 6.34 -1.47
C GLU A 60 34.17 7.71 -1.57
N ASP A 61 33.41 8.80 -1.43
CA ASP A 61 33.97 10.16 -1.55
C ASP A 61 34.95 10.47 -0.41
N LYS A 62 34.64 10.03 0.82
CA LYS A 62 35.55 10.16 1.95
C LYS A 62 36.82 9.35 1.77
N SER A 63 36.69 8.12 1.30
CA SER A 63 37.82 7.24 1.02
C SER A 63 38.71 7.84 -0.07
N SER A 64 38.11 8.32 -1.16
CA SER A 64 38.81 8.98 -2.26
C SER A 64 39.51 10.28 -1.82
N LEU A 65 38.88 11.06 -0.93
CA LEU A 65 39.45 12.32 -0.43
C LEU A 65 40.76 12.09 0.33
N LEU A 66 40.84 11.02 1.12
CA LEU A 66 42.00 10.60 1.91
C LEU A 66 42.89 9.55 1.19
N ASN A 67 42.67 9.32 -0.11
CA ASN A 67 43.40 8.35 -0.93
C ASN A 67 43.43 6.94 -0.30
N ILE A 68 42.27 6.45 0.12
CA ILE A 68 42.05 5.09 0.64
C ILE A 68 41.40 4.27 -0.48
N ASP A 69 42.07 3.20 -0.89
CA ASP A 69 41.60 2.30 -1.93
C ASP A 69 41.65 0.82 -1.50
N GLY A 70 40.96 -0.01 -2.29
CA GLY A 70 41.02 -1.47 -2.21
C GLY A 70 40.76 -2.05 -0.82
N SER A 71 41.62 -2.98 -0.41
CA SER A 71 41.44 -3.80 0.79
C SER A 71 41.49 -3.00 2.10
N LEU A 72 42.19 -1.85 2.14
CA LEU A 72 42.22 -1.00 3.33
C LEU A 72 40.85 -0.37 3.63
N LYS A 73 40.09 -0.02 2.59
CA LYS A 73 38.71 0.51 2.73
C LYS A 73 37.82 -0.51 3.46
N LEU A 74 37.89 -1.78 3.08
CA LEU A 74 37.15 -2.83 3.78
C LEU A 74 37.59 -3.01 5.23
N SER A 75 38.88 -2.90 5.52
CA SER A 75 39.40 -3.00 6.90
C SER A 75 38.92 -1.86 7.78
N LEU A 76 38.80 -0.66 7.21
CA LEU A 76 38.19 0.49 7.89
C LEU A 76 36.71 0.22 8.18
N LEU A 77 35.94 -0.22 7.18
CA LEU A 77 34.52 -0.55 7.33
C LEU A 77 34.29 -1.71 8.31
N GLY A 78 35.19 -2.69 8.35
CA GLY A 78 35.19 -3.82 9.29
C GLY A 78 35.73 -3.48 10.68
N GLY A 79 36.10 -2.22 10.96
CA GLY A 79 36.59 -1.79 12.26
C GLY A 79 37.95 -2.36 12.67
N LEU A 80 38.75 -2.85 11.72
CA LEU A 80 40.11 -3.37 11.97
C LEU A 80 41.15 -2.26 12.16
N VAL A 81 40.90 -1.09 11.56
CA VAL A 81 41.83 0.03 11.58
C VAL A 81 41.32 1.13 12.51
N SER A 82 42.10 1.46 13.53
CA SER A 82 41.87 2.65 14.36
C SER A 82 42.49 3.88 13.69
N VAL A 83 41.69 4.93 13.52
CA VAL A 83 42.10 6.18 12.85
C VAL A 83 42.28 7.31 13.86
N THR A 84 43.28 8.16 13.61
CA THR A 84 43.59 9.34 14.43
C THR A 84 43.88 10.55 13.53
N GLY A 85 44.08 11.73 14.12
CA GLY A 85 44.37 12.95 13.37
C GLY A 85 43.27 13.31 12.37
N ALA A 86 43.66 13.67 11.15
CA ALA A 86 42.74 14.00 10.06
C ALA A 86 41.80 12.84 9.69
N ALA A 87 42.31 11.60 9.77
CA ALA A 87 41.55 10.41 9.38
C ALA A 87 40.33 10.13 10.29
N LYS A 88 40.21 10.79 11.46
CA LYS A 88 38.98 10.76 12.26
C LYS A 88 37.74 11.25 11.49
N TYR A 89 37.93 12.07 10.45
CA TYR A 89 36.88 12.48 9.51
C TYR A 89 36.10 11.29 8.93
N LEU A 90 36.73 10.13 8.73
CA LEU A 90 36.08 8.93 8.20
C LEU A 90 34.96 8.40 9.10
N ASN A 91 35.07 8.65 10.41
CA ASN A 91 34.07 8.23 11.40
C ASN A 91 33.00 9.29 11.64
N ASP A 92 33.19 10.52 11.16
CA ASP A 92 32.20 11.59 11.23
C ASP A 92 31.26 11.50 10.03
N THR A 93 30.12 10.85 10.20
CA THR A 93 29.07 10.75 9.17
C THR A 93 27.92 11.69 9.49
N LYS A 94 27.29 12.23 8.43
CA LYS A 94 26.02 12.93 8.55
C LYS A 94 25.00 12.09 9.33
N LYS A 95 24.19 12.77 10.13
CA LYS A 95 23.14 12.13 10.95
C LYS A 95 21.74 12.31 10.38
N SER A 96 21.60 13.14 9.35
CA SER A 96 20.35 13.62 8.78
C SER A 96 20.56 14.00 7.31
N PHE A 97 19.54 13.85 6.44
CA PHE A 97 19.57 14.42 5.09
C PHE A 97 19.30 15.93 5.08
N ARG A 98 18.72 16.46 6.16
CA ARG A 98 18.50 17.90 6.35
C ARG A 98 19.79 18.64 6.68
N GLN A 99 20.76 17.96 7.29
CA GLN A 99 22.11 18.49 7.47
C GLN A 99 22.81 18.69 6.10
N GLN A 100 23.17 19.94 5.77
CA GLN A 100 24.02 20.25 4.62
C GLN A 100 25.48 20.23 5.07
N ARG A 101 26.35 19.58 4.30
CA ARG A 101 27.76 19.40 4.63
C ARG A 101 28.65 19.81 3.47
N LEU A 102 29.66 20.63 3.76
CA LEU A 102 30.75 20.96 2.84
C LEU A 102 32.07 20.60 3.52
N THR A 103 32.95 19.88 2.83
CA THR A 103 34.27 19.53 3.37
C THR A 103 35.36 20.19 2.54
N LEU A 104 36.21 20.98 3.20
CA LEU A 104 37.48 21.46 2.65
C LEU A 104 38.60 20.57 3.17
N HIS A 105 39.24 19.84 2.27
CA HIS A 105 40.40 19.01 2.56
C HIS A 105 41.68 19.74 2.14
N TYR A 106 42.66 19.77 3.04
CA TYR A 106 44.02 20.23 2.82
C TYR A 106 44.94 19.01 2.89
N HIS A 107 45.76 18.83 1.86
CA HIS A 107 46.76 17.77 1.77
C HIS A 107 48.13 18.38 1.50
N SER A 108 49.10 18.13 2.37
CA SER A 108 50.48 18.59 2.15
C SER A 108 51.49 17.49 2.40
N THR A 109 52.36 17.25 1.43
CA THR A 109 53.51 16.34 1.57
C THR A 109 54.79 17.15 1.78
N CYS A 110 55.73 16.62 2.55
CA CYS A 110 56.96 17.33 2.88
C CYS A 110 58.22 16.56 2.49
N ARG A 111 58.36 15.30 2.91
CA ARG A 111 59.58 14.52 2.74
C ARG A 111 59.27 13.05 2.57
N PHE A 112 60.14 12.36 1.88
CA PHE A 112 60.07 10.94 1.64
C PHE A 112 61.34 10.29 2.19
N GLU A 113 61.18 9.24 3.00
CA GLU A 113 62.26 8.48 3.61
C GLU A 113 62.19 7.03 3.13
N GLU A 114 63.30 6.47 2.66
CA GLU A 114 63.40 5.08 2.19
C GLU A 114 64.66 4.37 2.69
N LEU A 115 64.56 3.06 2.86
CA LEU A 115 65.70 2.18 3.13
C LEU A 115 66.45 1.85 1.83
N THR A 116 67.78 1.86 1.90
CA THR A 116 68.64 1.38 0.80
C THR A 116 68.54 -0.14 0.64
N MET A 117 68.51 -0.62 -0.62
CA MET A 117 68.33 -2.05 -0.95
C MET A 117 69.40 -2.98 -0.36
N SER A 118 70.59 -2.47 -0.03
CA SER A 118 71.67 -3.24 0.61
C SER A 118 71.27 -3.83 1.96
N HIS A 119 70.26 -3.28 2.63
CA HIS A 119 69.81 -3.73 3.96
C HIS A 119 68.84 -4.90 3.92
N LEU A 120 68.23 -5.17 2.77
CA LEU A 120 67.35 -6.34 2.58
C LEU A 120 68.13 -7.65 2.38
N ALA A 121 69.48 -7.59 2.34
CA ALA A 121 70.32 -8.77 2.25
C ALA A 121 70.19 -9.65 3.53
N PRO A 122 70.12 -10.99 3.40
CA PRO A 122 69.93 -11.90 4.54
C PRO A 122 70.95 -11.72 5.67
N GLU A 123 72.19 -11.33 5.33
CA GLU A 123 73.30 -11.13 6.27
C GLU A 123 73.08 -9.96 7.24
N ASN A 124 72.18 -9.03 6.91
CA ASN A 124 71.90 -7.84 7.71
C ASN A 124 70.68 -8.02 8.64
N ILE A 125 69.98 -9.16 8.58
CA ILE A 125 68.75 -9.43 9.36
C ILE A 125 69.13 -10.12 10.68
N ILE A 126 68.87 -9.46 11.81
CA ILE A 126 69.28 -9.91 13.14
C ILE A 126 68.19 -10.76 13.80
N HIS A 127 66.93 -10.37 13.65
CA HIS A 127 65.79 -11.04 14.30
C HIS A 127 65.08 -12.01 13.36
N GLN A 128 65.71 -13.14 13.06
CA GLN A 128 65.16 -14.17 12.17
C GLN A 128 63.93 -14.90 12.73
N LEU A 129 63.73 -14.94 14.06
CA LEU A 129 62.55 -15.55 14.69
C LEU A 129 61.22 -14.92 14.25
N VAL A 130 61.24 -13.69 13.74
CA VAL A 130 60.06 -13.02 13.19
C VAL A 130 59.44 -13.82 12.04
N PHE A 131 60.25 -14.55 11.28
CA PHE A 131 59.79 -15.36 10.15
C PHE A 131 59.08 -16.65 10.57
N ASP A 132 59.25 -17.10 11.82
CA ASP A 132 58.67 -18.35 12.31
C ASP A 132 57.39 -18.12 13.16
N ASN A 133 57.12 -16.89 13.63
CA ASN A 133 56.09 -16.61 14.64
C ASN A 133 54.68 -16.26 14.10
N ASP A 134 54.44 -16.33 12.79
CA ASP A 134 53.19 -15.89 12.13
C ASP A 134 52.67 -14.49 12.52
N THR A 135 53.56 -13.62 13.02
CA THR A 135 53.18 -12.32 13.62
C THR A 135 53.01 -11.19 12.61
N ALA A 136 53.71 -11.23 11.49
CA ALA A 136 53.71 -10.16 10.49
C ALA A 136 53.90 -10.72 9.08
N THR A 137 53.44 -9.96 8.07
CA THR A 137 53.57 -10.37 6.66
C THR A 137 54.46 -9.42 5.86
N HIS A 138 54.62 -8.18 6.31
CA HIS A 138 55.40 -7.15 5.62
C HIS A 138 56.27 -6.34 6.60
N VAL A 139 57.27 -5.66 6.06
CA VAL A 139 58.08 -4.65 6.77
C VAL A 139 58.00 -3.31 6.03
N VAL A 140 57.97 -2.21 6.77
CA VAL A 140 57.94 -0.84 6.22
C VAL A 140 59.31 -0.46 5.68
N THR A 141 59.40 -0.18 4.38
CA THR A 141 60.66 0.16 3.69
C THR A 141 60.74 1.60 3.21
N ALA A 142 59.60 2.27 3.03
CA ALA A 142 59.56 3.71 2.78
C ALA A 142 58.34 4.36 3.42
N VAL A 143 58.47 5.64 3.76
CA VAL A 143 57.41 6.48 4.36
C VAL A 143 57.41 7.86 3.70
N LEU A 144 56.24 8.30 3.26
CA LEU A 144 55.97 9.67 2.84
C LEU A 144 55.34 10.42 4.02
N TYR A 145 56.00 11.49 4.45
CA TYR A 145 55.54 12.34 5.53
C TYR A 145 54.85 13.59 4.98
N GLY A 146 53.91 14.11 5.77
CA GLY A 146 53.13 15.29 5.49
C GLY A 146 52.12 15.56 6.59
N ALA A 147 51.02 16.23 6.26
CA ALA A 147 49.87 16.38 7.13
C ALA A 147 48.61 16.61 6.31
N ASP A 148 47.50 16.04 6.78
CA ASP A 148 46.17 16.29 6.27
C ASP A 148 45.36 17.14 7.25
N ALA A 149 44.37 17.86 6.73
CA ALA A 149 43.33 18.50 7.51
C ALA A 149 41.99 18.54 6.75
N CYS A 150 40.92 18.17 7.43
CA CYS A 150 39.55 18.28 6.97
C CYS A 150 38.81 19.33 7.81
N PHE A 151 38.30 20.37 7.14
CA PHE A 151 37.36 21.32 7.70
C PHE A 151 35.97 20.91 7.24
N VAL A 152 35.16 20.42 8.18
CA VAL A 152 33.79 19.98 7.93
C VAL A 152 32.85 21.10 8.30
N PHE A 153 32.15 21.66 7.32
CA PHE A 153 31.19 22.73 7.52
C PHE A 153 29.78 22.16 7.49
N ASP A 154 29.10 22.20 8.63
CA ASP A 154 27.76 21.67 8.80
C ASP A 154 26.75 22.78 9.01
N ARG A 155 25.62 22.65 8.32
CA ARG A 155 24.43 23.49 8.50
C ARG A 155 23.21 22.59 8.68
N GLU A 156 22.56 22.73 9.82
CA GLU A 156 21.25 22.12 10.06
C GLU A 156 20.17 22.92 9.32
N VAL A 157 19.22 22.21 8.72
CA VAL A 157 18.10 22.82 7.97
C VAL A 157 16.79 22.39 8.59
N SER A 158 15.94 23.36 8.90
CA SER A 158 14.60 23.11 9.39
C SER A 158 13.66 22.64 8.26
N SER A 159 12.57 21.96 8.60
CA SER A 159 11.58 21.50 7.61
C SER A 159 10.88 22.62 6.85
N ASP A 160 10.83 23.82 7.44
CA ASP A 160 10.08 24.96 6.92
C ASP A 160 10.92 25.86 6.02
N GLU A 161 12.24 25.63 5.96
CA GLU A 161 13.13 26.37 5.08
C GLU A 161 12.93 25.99 3.61
N ASN A 162 12.97 27.01 2.75
CA ASN A 162 12.80 26.83 1.32
C ASN A 162 14.03 26.11 0.71
N LYS A 163 13.79 24.95 0.07
CA LYS A 163 14.84 24.14 -0.56
C LYS A 163 15.72 24.91 -1.54
N ASN A 164 15.14 25.79 -2.38
CA ASN A 164 15.90 26.55 -3.37
C ASN A 164 16.78 27.62 -2.70
N THR A 165 16.31 28.22 -1.60
CA THR A 165 17.11 29.17 -0.81
C THR A 165 18.28 28.46 -0.15
N VAL A 166 18.04 27.31 0.48
CA VAL A 166 19.09 26.50 1.10
C VAL A 166 20.12 26.06 0.07
N GLU A 167 19.68 25.56 -1.09
CA GLU A 167 20.56 25.16 -2.20
C GLU A 167 21.39 26.35 -2.71
N GLY A 168 20.78 27.53 -2.88
CA GLY A 168 21.48 28.75 -3.26
C GLY A 168 22.56 29.17 -2.24
N GLU A 169 22.27 29.03 -0.94
CA GLU A 169 23.22 29.33 0.14
C GLU A 169 24.37 28.31 0.21
N VAL A 170 24.08 27.01 0.03
CA VAL A 170 25.09 25.94 -0.05
C VAL A 170 26.00 26.17 -1.25
N ASN A 171 25.45 26.47 -2.42
CA ASN A 171 26.22 26.76 -3.62
C ASN A 171 27.09 28.01 -3.46
N ALA A 172 26.57 29.08 -2.85
CA ALA A 172 27.35 30.27 -2.57
C ALA A 172 28.54 30.00 -1.63
N ALA A 173 28.33 29.19 -0.58
CA ALA A 173 29.40 28.78 0.33
C ALA A 173 30.42 27.85 -0.34
N LEU A 174 29.95 26.89 -1.16
CA LEU A 174 30.78 25.97 -1.93
C LEU A 174 31.66 26.71 -2.94
N ASP A 175 31.09 27.63 -3.70
CA ASP A 175 31.84 28.46 -4.64
C ASP A 175 32.89 29.29 -3.91
N LYS A 176 32.52 29.82 -2.73
CA LYS A 176 33.47 30.56 -1.91
C LYS A 176 34.67 29.70 -1.48
N LEU A 177 34.42 28.45 -1.07
CA LEU A 177 35.48 27.49 -0.75
C LEU A 177 36.33 27.15 -1.96
N LYS A 178 35.73 26.94 -3.14
CA LYS A 178 36.45 26.69 -4.40
C LYS A 178 37.29 27.88 -4.86
N PHE A 179 36.97 29.11 -4.47
CA PHE A 179 37.83 30.27 -4.77
C PHE A 179 39.04 30.38 -3.84
N ILE A 180 39.01 29.80 -2.63
CA ILE A 180 40.19 29.72 -1.74
C ILE A 180 41.32 28.96 -2.42
N SER A 181 40.97 27.95 -3.22
CA SER A 181 41.85 27.18 -4.08
C SER A 181 42.70 28.02 -5.05
N VAL A 182 42.21 29.21 -5.43
CA VAL A 182 42.85 30.05 -6.46
C VAL A 182 43.66 31.18 -5.83
N ASP A 183 43.10 31.88 -4.83
CA ASP A 183 43.82 32.92 -4.07
C ASP A 183 43.19 33.16 -2.67
N VAL A 184 43.97 32.84 -1.64
CA VAL A 184 43.59 32.95 -0.22
C VAL A 184 43.39 34.41 0.24
N LYS A 185 44.02 35.40 -0.41
CA LYS A 185 43.84 36.83 -0.05
C LYS A 185 42.56 37.42 -0.63
N ILE A 186 42.12 36.93 -1.79
CA ILE A 186 40.85 37.35 -2.44
C ILE A 186 39.66 36.64 -1.78
N SER A 187 39.86 35.41 -1.29
CA SER A 187 38.81 34.63 -0.61
C SER A 187 38.36 35.23 0.74
N LEU A 188 39.07 36.18 1.33
CA LEU A 188 38.61 36.91 2.52
C LEU A 188 37.54 37.99 2.22
N LYS A 189 37.42 38.46 0.96
CA LYS A 189 36.38 39.44 0.57
C LYS A 189 35.09 38.72 0.17
N MET A 190 34.04 38.84 0.98
CA MET A 190 32.72 38.27 0.71
C MET A 190 31.74 39.39 0.36
N ASN A 191 30.83 39.12 -0.57
CA ASN A 191 29.63 39.96 -0.72
C ASN A 191 28.61 39.64 0.38
N ASP A 192 27.60 40.49 0.56
CA ASP A 192 26.63 40.33 1.66
C ASP A 192 25.87 39.00 1.59
N ALA A 193 25.55 38.51 0.39
CA ALA A 193 24.88 37.24 0.18
C ALA A 193 25.75 36.04 0.63
N GLN A 194 27.03 36.03 0.26
CA GLN A 194 28.01 35.02 0.68
C GLN A 194 28.24 35.05 2.18
N LYS A 195 28.33 36.25 2.76
CA LYS A 195 28.52 36.43 4.21
C LYS A 195 27.34 35.85 5.00
N ASN A 196 26.11 36.15 4.57
CA ASN A 196 24.91 35.59 5.19
C ASN A 196 24.84 34.06 5.04
N ALA A 197 25.28 33.51 3.91
CA ALA A 197 25.31 32.06 3.71
C ALA A 197 26.30 31.35 4.63
N VAL A 198 27.56 31.80 4.70
CA VAL A 198 28.61 31.12 5.49
C VAL A 198 28.41 31.25 7.00
N GLN A 199 27.73 32.30 7.48
CA GLN A 199 27.42 32.48 8.90
C GLN A 199 26.47 31.41 9.47
N LYS A 200 25.74 30.70 8.59
CA LYS A 200 24.85 29.60 8.99
C LYS A 200 25.58 28.26 9.14
N PHE A 201 26.84 28.18 8.75
CA PHE A 201 27.64 26.96 8.86
C PHE A 201 28.48 26.98 10.15
N THR A 202 28.44 25.87 10.86
CA THR A 202 29.40 25.52 11.91
C THR A 202 30.59 24.81 11.30
N CYS A 203 31.76 24.86 11.93
CA CYS A 203 32.96 24.15 11.49
C CYS A 203 33.41 23.14 12.53
N THR A 204 33.71 21.93 12.09
CA THR A 204 34.42 20.91 12.86
C THR A 204 35.74 20.60 12.17
N PHE A 205 36.84 20.62 12.94
CA PHE A 205 38.19 20.40 12.42
C PHE A 205 38.73 19.02 12.79
N TYR A 206 39.22 18.30 11.78
CA TYR A 206 39.99 17.07 11.93
C TYR A 206 41.32 17.26 11.21
N GLY A 207 42.44 17.24 11.92
CA GLY A 207 43.73 17.44 11.26
C GLY A 207 44.89 16.87 12.05
N ASP A 208 46.02 16.74 11.38
CA ASP A 208 47.29 16.26 11.95
C ASP A 208 48.11 17.39 12.61
N PHE A 209 47.48 18.55 12.82
CA PHE A 209 48.11 19.76 13.33
C PHE A 209 47.73 19.98 14.80
N GLN A 210 48.70 20.43 15.60
CA GLN A 210 48.44 20.88 16.95
C GLN A 210 48.00 22.35 16.93
N LEU A 211 46.71 22.59 17.13
CA LEU A 211 46.13 23.94 17.21
C LEU A 211 45.98 24.39 18.66
N LEU A 212 46.07 25.69 18.90
CA LEU A 212 45.77 26.29 20.21
C LEU A 212 44.27 26.18 20.54
N SER A 213 43.44 26.37 19.51
CA SER A 213 41.99 26.22 19.54
C SER A 213 41.48 25.78 18.17
N ASN A 214 40.55 24.83 18.15
CA ASN A 214 39.94 24.38 16.90
C ASN A 214 38.98 25.44 16.34
N PRO A 215 38.92 25.63 15.00
CA PRO A 215 37.96 26.54 14.40
C PRO A 215 36.53 26.01 14.56
N THR A 216 35.59 26.89 14.89
CA THR A 216 34.17 26.53 15.08
C THR A 216 33.22 27.17 14.05
N ASN A 217 33.73 28.07 13.23
CA ASN A 217 32.98 28.79 12.21
C ASN A 217 33.84 28.99 10.94
N PHE A 218 33.21 29.51 9.89
CA PHE A 218 33.86 29.70 8.60
C PHE A 218 35.07 30.64 8.64
N GLU A 219 34.98 31.77 9.33
CA GLU A 219 36.05 32.77 9.37
C GLU A 219 37.29 32.25 10.11
N ASP A 220 37.09 31.55 11.22
CA ASP A 220 38.18 30.94 11.98
C ASP A 220 38.83 29.80 11.19
N ALA A 221 38.04 29.03 10.45
CA ALA A 221 38.56 27.99 9.55
C ALA A 221 39.49 28.59 8.48
N LEU A 222 39.13 29.74 7.87
CA LEU A 222 39.99 30.42 6.90
C LEU A 222 41.31 30.90 7.51
N LYS A 223 41.27 31.45 8.73
CA LYS A 223 42.49 31.88 9.44
C LYS A 223 43.42 30.69 9.67
N VAL A 224 42.89 29.60 10.24
CA VAL A 224 43.64 28.37 10.47
C VAL A 224 44.21 27.82 9.16
N PHE A 225 43.39 27.79 8.10
CA PHE A 225 43.83 27.35 6.77
C PHE A 225 45.02 28.15 6.24
N THR A 226 45.07 29.47 6.46
CA THR A 226 46.21 30.30 6.04
C THR A 226 47.50 30.01 6.81
N ASP A 227 47.39 29.48 8.02
CA ASP A 227 48.51 29.19 8.89
C ASP A 227 48.99 27.73 8.81
N LEU A 228 48.17 26.80 8.28
CA LEU A 228 48.53 25.37 8.14
C LEU A 228 49.93 25.12 7.56
N PRO A 229 50.38 25.79 6.48
CA PRO A 229 51.72 25.56 5.94
C PRO A 229 52.86 25.92 6.93
N LYS A 230 52.63 26.87 7.85
CA LYS A 230 53.60 27.30 8.86
C LYS A 230 53.63 26.36 10.07
N LEU A 231 52.52 25.67 10.33
CA LEU A 231 52.34 24.80 11.49
C LEU A 231 53.09 23.47 11.41
N LEU A 232 53.72 23.15 10.27
CA LEU A 232 54.59 21.97 10.13
C LEU A 232 55.97 22.13 10.79
N GLY A 233 56.34 23.34 11.20
CA GLY A 233 57.67 23.67 11.72
C GLY A 233 58.67 24.06 10.63
N GLU A 234 59.73 24.80 10.99
CA GLU A 234 60.71 25.33 10.03
C GLU A 234 61.46 24.22 9.27
N LYS A 235 61.65 23.06 9.90
CA LYS A 235 62.25 21.87 9.29
C LYS A 235 61.21 20.80 8.93
N LYS A 236 59.92 21.14 9.01
CA LYS A 236 58.79 20.22 8.80
C LYS A 236 58.85 19.00 9.72
N GLU A 237 59.33 19.21 10.94
CA GLU A 237 59.59 18.19 11.95
C GLU A 237 58.31 17.64 12.58
N LEU A 238 57.20 18.38 12.50
CA LEU A 238 55.89 17.97 13.03
C LEU A 238 55.05 17.16 12.02
N ALA A 239 55.61 16.85 10.84
CA ALA A 239 54.93 16.06 9.84
C ALA A 239 54.74 14.61 10.29
N VAL A 240 53.57 14.05 9.98
CA VAL A 240 53.18 12.68 10.30
C VAL A 240 53.30 11.78 9.05
N PRO A 241 53.41 10.45 9.21
CA PRO A 241 53.30 9.52 8.09
C PRO A 241 51.93 9.68 7.40
N LEU A 242 51.92 9.88 6.08
CA LEU A 242 50.69 9.88 5.28
C LEU A 242 50.53 8.57 4.50
N ARG A 243 51.63 8.06 3.95
CA ARG A 243 51.64 6.89 3.07
C ARG A 243 52.90 6.08 3.28
N VAL A 244 52.79 4.75 3.22
CA VAL A 244 53.89 3.84 3.49
C VAL A 244 54.00 2.75 2.42
N TRP A 245 55.23 2.30 2.20
CA TRP A 245 55.55 1.19 1.30
C TRP A 245 55.98 0.00 2.14
N LEU A 246 55.36 -1.13 1.83
CA LEU A 246 55.47 -2.38 2.55
C LEU A 246 56.18 -3.40 1.66
N TYR A 247 57.28 -3.97 2.16
CA TYR A 247 57.98 -5.05 1.49
C TYR A 247 57.56 -6.41 2.08
N PRO A 248 57.14 -7.38 1.25
CA PRO A 248 56.70 -8.69 1.75
C PRO A 248 57.84 -9.48 2.39
N LEU A 249 57.59 -10.05 3.57
CA LEU A 249 58.59 -10.84 4.31
C LEU A 249 58.86 -12.20 3.63
N ASP A 250 57.90 -12.76 2.90
CA ASP A 250 58.07 -14.03 2.16
C ASP A 250 59.12 -13.94 1.05
N LYS A 251 59.43 -12.72 0.59
CA LYS A 251 60.52 -12.45 -0.35
C LYS A 251 61.89 -12.39 0.32
N LEU A 252 61.94 -12.13 1.63
CA LEU A 252 63.17 -12.16 2.42
C LEU A 252 63.46 -13.58 2.92
N HIS A 253 62.42 -14.32 3.32
CA HIS A 253 62.56 -15.68 3.80
C HIS A 253 61.31 -16.52 3.51
N SER A 254 61.46 -17.73 2.96
CA SER A 254 60.34 -18.55 2.48
C SER A 254 59.38 -19.06 3.56
N ARG A 255 59.82 -19.08 4.83
CA ARG A 255 58.97 -19.45 5.98
C ARG A 255 58.08 -18.33 6.49
N ALA A 256 58.37 -17.09 6.09
CA ALA A 256 57.62 -15.94 6.57
C ALA A 256 56.16 -15.99 6.12
N SER A 257 55.29 -15.49 6.98
CA SER A 257 53.87 -15.37 6.66
C SER A 257 53.62 -14.43 5.51
N LYS A 258 52.61 -14.74 4.71
CA LYS A 258 52.26 -13.97 3.51
C LYS A 258 50.78 -13.67 3.46
N LEU A 259 50.44 -12.58 2.77
CA LEU A 259 49.09 -12.31 2.31
C LEU A 259 48.78 -13.29 1.17
N GLN A 260 47.82 -14.19 1.38
CA GLN A 260 47.54 -15.30 0.46
C GLN A 260 46.51 -14.94 -0.60
N LYS A 261 45.46 -14.22 -0.18
CA LYS A 261 44.35 -13.80 -1.04
C LYS A 261 44.00 -12.35 -0.76
N ASP A 262 43.69 -11.62 -1.82
CA ASP A 262 43.02 -10.32 -1.74
C ASP A 262 41.53 -10.50 -2.00
N ILE A 263 40.74 -9.50 -1.64
CA ILE A 263 39.28 -9.54 -1.83
C ILE A 263 38.95 -8.93 -3.20
N SER A 264 38.07 -9.59 -3.93
CA SER A 264 37.58 -9.13 -5.23
C SER A 264 36.87 -7.79 -5.14
N MET A 265 37.08 -6.94 -6.15
CA MET A 265 36.49 -5.60 -6.23
C MET A 265 34.97 -5.62 -6.11
N ASP A 266 34.31 -6.60 -6.73
CA ASP A 266 32.85 -6.71 -6.71
C ASP A 266 32.31 -6.88 -5.28
N LEU A 267 32.95 -7.72 -4.46
CA LEU A 267 32.57 -7.89 -3.06
C LEU A 267 32.87 -6.67 -2.20
N MET A 268 33.94 -5.94 -2.53
CA MET A 268 34.27 -4.70 -1.84
C MET A 268 33.16 -3.65 -2.06
N LEU A 269 32.76 -3.45 -3.32
CA LEU A 269 31.69 -2.53 -3.70
C LEU A 269 30.34 -2.93 -3.11
N GLU A 270 30.02 -4.23 -3.14
CA GLU A 270 28.76 -4.74 -2.58
C GLU A 270 28.71 -4.54 -1.06
N THR A 271 29.79 -4.84 -0.35
CA THR A 271 29.90 -4.65 1.11
C THR A 271 29.74 -3.18 1.49
N GLU A 272 30.41 -2.29 0.75
CA GLU A 272 30.27 -0.84 0.92
C GLU A 272 28.83 -0.40 0.72
N SER A 273 28.18 -0.83 -0.37
CA SER A 273 26.80 -0.49 -0.68
C SER A 273 25.81 -0.99 0.40
N VAL A 274 26.04 -2.17 0.98
CA VAL A 274 25.24 -2.66 2.12
C VAL A 274 25.36 -1.71 3.30
N ILE A 275 26.58 -1.36 3.70
CA ILE A 275 26.82 -0.48 4.86
C ILE A 275 26.26 0.93 4.63
N GLU A 276 26.45 1.50 3.43
CA GLU A 276 25.91 2.80 3.04
C GLU A 276 24.37 2.81 3.08
N SER A 277 23.72 1.72 2.68
CA SER A 277 22.26 1.60 2.74
C SER A 277 21.72 1.64 4.18
N LEU A 278 22.43 1.04 5.14
CA LEU A 278 22.07 1.07 6.56
C LEU A 278 22.25 2.48 7.14
N TYR A 279 23.34 3.19 6.79
CA TYR A 279 23.51 4.60 7.15
C TYR A 279 22.39 5.47 6.58
N THR A 280 22.03 5.27 5.31
CA THR A 280 20.93 5.96 4.66
C THR A 280 19.61 5.75 5.40
N ALA A 281 19.33 4.52 5.82
CA ALA A 281 18.13 4.20 6.59
C ALA A 281 18.12 4.91 7.96
N GLU A 282 19.24 4.91 8.68
CA GLU A 282 19.38 5.61 9.97
C GLU A 282 19.21 7.14 9.84
N MET A 283 19.76 7.75 8.77
CA MET A 283 19.60 9.19 8.51
C MET A 283 18.15 9.54 8.19
N LYS A 284 17.47 8.78 7.32
CA LYS A 284 16.04 8.99 7.02
C LYS A 284 15.16 8.84 8.25
N CYS A 285 15.42 7.84 9.09
CA CYS A 285 14.71 7.71 10.36
C CYS A 285 14.94 8.93 11.25
N SER A 286 16.16 9.46 11.31
CA SER A 286 16.46 10.68 12.09
C SER A 286 15.68 11.88 11.59
N ASP A 287 15.56 12.06 10.27
CA ASP A 287 14.74 13.14 9.69
C ASP A 287 13.25 12.99 10.00
N LEU A 288 12.74 11.76 9.99
CA LEU A 288 11.36 11.45 10.32
C LEU A 288 11.04 11.63 11.80
N LEU A 289 12.00 11.45 12.70
CA LEU A 289 11.81 11.69 14.14
C LEU A 289 11.61 13.18 14.46
N GLU A 290 12.20 14.07 13.66
CA GLU A 290 12.05 15.52 13.77
C GLU A 290 10.78 16.05 13.05
N ASP A 291 10.03 15.19 12.37
CA ASP A 291 8.80 15.58 11.69
C ASP A 291 7.64 15.77 12.68
N SER A 292 6.74 16.72 12.37
CA SER A 292 5.64 17.07 13.28
C SER A 292 4.72 15.92 13.69
N PRO A 293 4.44 14.88 12.88
CA PRO A 293 3.69 13.71 13.34
C PRO A 293 4.45 12.86 14.38
N ALA A 294 5.78 12.71 14.25
CA ALA A 294 6.57 11.97 15.24
C ALA A 294 6.66 12.76 16.55
N VAL A 295 6.85 14.08 16.47
CA VAL A 295 6.80 14.95 17.66
C VAL A 295 5.41 14.92 18.33
N ALA A 296 4.33 14.80 17.55
CA ALA A 296 2.96 14.80 18.04
C ALA A 296 2.47 13.46 18.60
N PHE A 297 2.97 12.33 18.09
CA PHE A 297 2.40 11.01 18.40
C PHE A 297 3.51 10.01 18.78
N ALA A 298 3.53 9.63 20.06
CA ALA A 298 4.50 8.70 20.62
C ALA A 298 4.56 7.36 19.85
N ALA A 299 3.41 6.79 19.47
CA ALA A 299 3.39 5.53 18.74
C ALA A 299 4.04 5.61 17.34
N PHE A 300 3.90 6.75 16.65
CA PHE A 300 4.55 6.96 15.36
C PHE A 300 6.06 7.17 15.54
N HIS A 301 6.43 7.98 16.54
CA HIS A 301 7.82 8.18 16.95
C HIS A 301 8.53 6.87 17.30
N ASP A 302 7.92 6.05 18.15
CA ASP A 302 8.53 4.85 18.71
C ASP A 302 8.81 3.79 17.63
N LYS A 303 7.94 3.68 16.61
CA LYS A 303 8.19 2.82 15.45
C LYS A 303 9.41 3.26 14.65
N ILE A 304 9.55 4.56 14.40
CA ILE A 304 10.70 5.12 13.67
C ILE A 304 11.98 4.97 14.50
N LEU A 305 11.89 5.23 15.81
CA LEU A 305 13.00 5.06 16.73
C LEU A 305 13.44 3.59 16.80
N GLN A 306 12.49 2.66 16.85
CA GLN A 306 12.77 1.22 16.83
C GLN A 306 13.46 0.80 15.54
N MET A 307 12.97 1.25 14.36
CA MET A 307 13.66 0.98 13.08
C MET A 307 15.11 1.48 13.11
N LYS A 308 15.33 2.73 13.54
CA LYS A 308 16.67 3.33 13.65
C LYS A 308 17.59 2.51 14.56
N GLN A 309 17.09 2.09 15.72
CA GLN A 309 17.84 1.27 16.68
C GLN A 309 18.14 -0.12 16.14
N ASN A 310 17.19 -0.75 15.43
CA ASN A 310 17.36 -2.05 14.80
C ASN A 310 18.45 -2.00 13.72
N CYS A 311 18.40 -1.01 12.81
CA CYS A 311 19.43 -0.78 11.81
C CYS A 311 20.81 -0.58 12.45
N TYR A 312 20.91 0.25 13.49
CA TYR A 312 22.15 0.46 14.22
C TYR A 312 22.72 -0.84 14.83
N LYS A 313 21.88 -1.62 15.53
CA LYS A 313 22.27 -2.91 16.13
C LYS A 313 22.72 -3.92 15.07
N TYR A 314 21.98 -4.02 13.96
CA TYR A 314 22.32 -4.91 12.85
C TYR A 314 23.63 -4.49 12.18
N LYS A 315 23.82 -3.20 11.90
CA LYS A 315 25.06 -2.65 11.34
C LYS A 315 26.28 -3.00 12.20
N LEU A 316 26.18 -2.86 13.52
CA LEU A 316 27.26 -3.27 14.43
C LEU A 316 27.57 -4.77 14.35
N ARG A 317 26.56 -5.63 14.23
CA ARG A 317 26.76 -7.09 14.04
C ARG A 317 27.45 -7.38 12.70
N LEU A 318 26.99 -6.75 11.63
CA LEU A 318 27.53 -6.91 10.29
C LEU A 318 29.01 -6.47 10.25
N VAL A 319 29.31 -5.28 10.75
CA VAL A 319 30.69 -4.74 10.83
C VAL A 319 31.59 -5.64 11.68
N LYS A 320 31.10 -6.15 12.81
CA LYS A 320 31.87 -7.07 13.66
C LYS A 320 32.14 -8.41 12.97
N LYS A 321 31.14 -9.00 12.30
CA LYS A 321 31.31 -10.23 11.49
C LYS A 321 32.32 -9.98 10.36
N LEU A 322 32.15 -8.89 9.61
CA LEU A 322 33.07 -8.48 8.55
C LEU A 322 34.51 -8.40 9.05
N GLY A 323 34.76 -7.64 10.13
CA GLY A 323 36.08 -7.52 10.75
C GLY A 323 36.70 -8.86 11.16
N SER A 324 35.89 -9.85 11.55
CA SER A 324 36.39 -11.19 11.87
C SER A 324 36.68 -12.06 10.64
N LEU A 325 35.99 -11.85 9.52
CA LEU A 325 36.17 -12.63 8.29
C LEU A 325 37.39 -12.17 7.49
N LEU A 326 37.62 -10.86 7.39
CA LEU A 326 38.69 -10.29 6.55
C LEU A 326 40.07 -10.91 6.83
N PRO A 327 40.54 -11.03 8.09
CA PRO A 327 41.86 -11.61 8.37
C PRO A 327 41.95 -13.09 8.02
N ASN A 328 40.86 -13.85 8.21
CA ASN A 328 40.81 -15.28 7.91
C ASN A 328 40.83 -15.56 6.41
N ILE A 329 40.13 -14.74 5.62
CA ILE A 329 40.15 -14.84 4.15
C ILE A 329 41.53 -14.51 3.61
N ARG A 330 42.12 -13.40 4.09
CA ARG A 330 43.46 -12.93 3.68
C ARG A 330 44.58 -13.90 4.06
N GLY A 331 44.40 -14.64 5.16
CA GLY A 331 45.30 -15.70 5.63
C GLY A 331 45.06 -17.08 5.00
N ASP A 332 44.11 -17.22 4.08
CA ASP A 332 43.68 -18.51 3.47
C ASP A 332 43.14 -19.55 4.47
N VAL A 333 42.69 -19.09 5.64
CA VAL A 333 41.96 -19.92 6.63
C VAL A 333 40.52 -20.15 6.16
N MET A 334 39.92 -19.13 5.53
CA MET A 334 38.59 -19.18 4.94
C MET A 334 38.64 -18.81 3.45
N LYS A 335 37.69 -19.35 2.68
CA LYS A 335 37.50 -18.93 1.29
C LYS A 335 36.74 -17.61 1.24
N GLU A 336 36.96 -16.87 0.17
CA GLU A 336 36.24 -15.63 -0.13
C GLU A 336 34.71 -15.83 -0.23
N THR A 337 34.24 -17.06 -0.46
CA THR A 337 32.82 -17.42 -0.39
C THR A 337 32.19 -17.10 0.96
N ALA A 338 32.95 -17.09 2.06
CA ALA A 338 32.44 -16.70 3.38
C ALA A 338 31.95 -15.23 3.43
N LEU A 339 32.58 -14.34 2.66
CA LEU A 339 32.10 -12.95 2.54
C LEU A 339 30.84 -12.87 1.67
N ASN A 340 30.77 -13.68 0.60
CA ASN A 340 29.54 -13.82 -0.19
C ASN A 340 28.38 -14.35 0.65
N GLU A 341 28.62 -15.36 1.48
CA GLU A 341 27.63 -15.91 2.41
C GLU A 341 27.13 -14.83 3.38
N LEU A 342 28.02 -13.99 3.92
CA LEU A 342 27.61 -12.86 4.77
C LEU A 342 26.72 -11.84 4.04
N LEU A 343 27.01 -11.54 2.78
CA LEU A 343 26.19 -10.63 1.96
C LEU A 343 24.86 -11.29 1.56
N GLN A 344 24.85 -12.59 1.32
CA GLN A 344 23.62 -13.34 1.06
C GLN A 344 22.75 -13.42 2.33
N GLU A 345 23.33 -13.66 3.50
CA GLU A 345 22.65 -13.57 4.80
C GLU A 345 21.98 -12.20 4.98
N HIS A 346 22.61 -11.12 4.48
CA HIS A 346 22.00 -9.78 4.49
C HIS A 346 20.78 -9.68 3.57
N GLU A 347 20.89 -10.15 2.33
CA GLU A 347 19.78 -10.11 1.36
C GLU A 347 18.58 -10.99 1.76
N GLU A 348 18.82 -12.06 2.51
CA GLU A 348 17.79 -12.94 3.07
C GLU A 348 17.21 -12.41 4.39
N SER A 349 17.85 -11.43 5.02
CA SER A 349 17.43 -10.85 6.30
C SER A 349 16.32 -9.80 6.16
N PRO A 350 15.60 -9.47 7.26
CA PRO A 350 14.68 -8.31 7.28
C PRO A 350 15.37 -6.95 7.17
N PHE A 351 16.69 -6.91 6.98
CA PHE A 351 17.48 -5.70 6.77
C PHE A 351 17.88 -5.50 5.31
N ARG A 352 17.43 -6.35 4.38
CA ARG A 352 17.72 -6.21 2.95
C ARG A 352 17.32 -4.82 2.43
N ARG A 353 18.09 -4.31 1.46
CA ARG A 353 17.98 -2.92 0.98
C ARG A 353 16.58 -2.56 0.50
N SER A 354 15.93 -3.46 -0.25
CA SER A 354 14.61 -3.24 -0.82
C SER A 354 13.52 -3.07 0.25
N GLU A 355 13.57 -3.88 1.30
CA GLU A 355 12.59 -3.86 2.39
C GLU A 355 12.71 -2.58 3.22
N LEU A 356 13.94 -2.19 3.58
CA LEU A 356 14.21 -0.94 4.29
C LEU A 356 13.77 0.28 3.47
N ALA A 357 14.08 0.29 2.18
CA ALA A 357 13.70 1.39 1.29
C ALA A 357 12.18 1.50 1.12
N GLU A 358 11.47 0.38 0.97
CA GLU A 358 10.00 0.36 0.85
C GLU A 358 9.34 0.82 2.16
N TRP A 359 9.81 0.32 3.31
CA TRP A 359 9.28 0.73 4.63
C TRP A 359 9.46 2.23 4.87
N LEU A 360 10.65 2.76 4.62
CA LEU A 360 10.94 4.19 4.79
C LEU A 360 10.06 5.06 3.88
N LYS A 361 9.89 4.64 2.62
CA LYS A 361 9.04 5.36 1.67
C LYS A 361 7.58 5.44 2.12
N GLU A 362 7.04 4.36 2.67
CA GLU A 362 5.67 4.36 3.20
C GLU A 362 5.55 5.21 4.47
N ARG A 363 6.54 5.20 5.37
CA ARG A 363 6.54 6.06 6.57
C ARG A 363 6.70 7.54 6.24
N GLU A 364 7.54 7.88 5.26
CA GLU A 364 7.65 9.25 4.71
C GLU A 364 6.29 9.72 4.14
N ARG A 365 5.61 8.86 3.37
CA ARG A 365 4.29 9.16 2.81
C ARG A 365 3.22 9.34 3.88
N GLU A 366 3.24 8.49 4.90
CA GLU A 366 2.35 8.56 6.05
C GLU A 366 2.55 9.87 6.83
N SER A 367 3.81 10.23 7.13
CA SER A 367 4.17 11.49 7.76
C SER A 367 3.59 12.69 7.02
N GLU A 368 3.74 12.76 5.69
CA GLU A 368 3.24 13.88 4.89
C GLU A 368 1.71 14.01 4.92
N ILE A 369 0.99 12.89 4.92
CA ILE A 369 -0.48 12.90 5.03
C ILE A 369 -0.92 13.37 6.41
N ILE A 370 -0.32 12.84 7.48
CA ILE A 370 -0.65 13.23 8.85
C ILE A 370 -0.31 14.70 9.09
N LYS A 371 0.85 15.16 8.63
CA LYS A 371 1.29 16.57 8.68
C LYS A 371 0.24 17.50 8.04
N SER A 372 -0.34 17.11 6.90
CA SER A 372 -1.41 17.85 6.25
C SER A 372 -2.72 17.89 7.05
N VAL A 373 -3.07 16.80 7.73
CA VAL A 373 -4.25 16.74 8.62
C VAL A 373 -4.02 17.57 9.88
N LEU A 374 -2.86 17.45 10.51
CA LEU A 374 -2.46 18.22 11.69
C LEU A 374 -2.52 19.73 11.44
N ARG A 375 -2.03 20.18 10.28
CA ARG A 375 -2.12 21.59 9.89
C ARG A 375 -3.59 22.07 9.86
N GLN A 376 -4.47 21.30 9.21
CA GLN A 376 -5.89 21.65 9.13
C GLN A 376 -6.58 21.65 10.50
N LEU A 377 -6.28 20.68 11.37
CA LEU A 377 -6.82 20.63 12.72
C LEU A 377 -6.40 21.86 13.55
N LYS A 378 -5.12 22.26 13.45
CA LYS A 378 -4.61 23.49 14.06
C LYS A 378 -5.29 24.74 13.50
N ASP A 379 -5.48 24.81 12.18
CA ASP A 379 -6.18 25.92 11.51
C ASP A 379 -7.65 26.04 11.98
N TYR A 380 -8.28 24.93 12.37
CA TYR A 380 -9.63 24.92 12.95
C TYR A 380 -9.65 25.28 14.45
N GLY A 381 -8.50 25.47 15.09
CA GLY A 381 -8.40 25.83 16.50
C GLY A 381 -8.37 24.65 17.48
N ALA A 382 -8.23 23.41 16.98
CA ALA A 382 -8.08 22.24 17.85
C ALA A 382 -6.66 22.20 18.46
N GLN A 383 -6.57 21.76 19.72
CA GLN A 383 -5.30 21.67 20.45
C GLN A 383 -4.78 20.22 20.47
N ILE A 384 -3.45 20.07 20.46
CA ILE A 384 -2.81 18.77 20.69
C ILE A 384 -2.87 18.45 22.19
N VAL A 385 -3.17 17.20 22.52
CA VAL A 385 -3.25 16.74 23.90
C VAL A 385 -2.57 15.39 24.02
N ASP A 386 -1.46 15.37 24.76
CA ASP A 386 -0.67 14.16 24.98
C ASP A 386 -1.27 13.27 26.08
N ASN A 387 -2.07 13.85 26.97
CA ASN A 387 -2.76 13.13 28.04
C ASN A 387 -4.21 13.62 28.20
N ILE A 388 -5.15 12.83 27.68
CA ILE A 388 -6.58 13.13 27.71
C ILE A 388 -7.11 13.11 29.16
N ASP A 389 -6.56 12.26 30.04
CA ASP A 389 -6.99 12.11 31.43
C ASP A 389 -6.81 13.41 32.24
N VAL A 390 -5.77 14.20 31.92
CA VAL A 390 -5.52 15.49 32.58
C VAL A 390 -6.58 16.53 32.21
N ILE A 391 -7.11 16.49 30.98
CA ILE A 391 -8.15 17.42 30.51
C ILE A 391 -9.53 16.98 30.99
N LEU A 392 -9.80 15.67 31.08
CA LEU A 392 -11.04 15.15 31.65
C LEU A 392 -11.21 15.53 33.13
N MET A 393 -10.11 15.77 33.85
CA MET A 393 -10.12 16.22 35.25
C MET A 393 -10.35 17.74 35.42
N ASP A 394 -10.38 18.52 34.34
CA ASP A 394 -10.61 19.97 34.37
C ASP A 394 -12.12 20.28 34.45
N LEU A 395 -12.60 20.64 35.64
CA LEU A 395 -14.01 20.90 35.93
C LEU A 395 -14.61 22.10 35.16
N GLU A 396 -13.78 22.92 34.49
CA GLU A 396 -14.25 24.02 33.61
C GLU A 396 -14.52 23.56 32.16
N VAL A 397 -14.11 22.34 31.80
CA VAL A 397 -14.35 21.76 30.47
C VAL A 397 -15.68 21.00 30.48
N GLY A 398 -16.62 21.43 29.63
CA GLY A 398 -17.89 20.71 29.42
C GLY A 398 -17.68 19.44 28.60
N ASN A 399 -17.98 19.49 27.30
CA ASN A 399 -17.78 18.33 26.41
C ASN A 399 -16.39 18.37 25.74
N LEU A 400 -15.73 17.24 25.57
CA LEU A 400 -14.47 17.13 24.84
C LEU A 400 -14.67 16.38 23.53
N VAL A 401 -14.28 16.99 22.41
CA VAL A 401 -14.38 16.36 21.08
C VAL A 401 -12.97 16.13 20.53
N SER A 402 -12.59 14.88 20.32
CA SER A 402 -11.27 14.48 19.83
C SER A 402 -11.32 13.95 18.41
N TYR A 403 -10.50 14.49 17.51
CA TYR A 403 -10.13 13.80 16.27
C TYR A 403 -9.01 12.80 16.59
N THR A 404 -9.33 11.51 16.62
CA THR A 404 -8.41 10.47 17.09
C THR A 404 -7.90 9.61 15.93
N PHE A 405 -6.58 9.51 15.79
CA PHE A 405 -5.94 8.57 14.86
C PHE A 405 -5.89 7.17 15.49
N ILE A 406 -6.46 6.19 14.80
CA ILE A 406 -6.57 4.82 15.33
C ILE A 406 -5.44 3.92 14.82
N SER A 407 -5.05 4.09 13.55
CA SER A 407 -4.11 3.18 12.89
C SER A 407 -2.63 3.49 13.13
N LEU A 408 -2.31 4.57 13.86
CA LEU A 408 -0.91 4.88 14.20
C LEU A 408 -0.30 3.89 15.19
N ASN A 409 -1.13 3.16 15.96
CA ASN A 409 -0.66 2.24 16.99
C ASN A 409 -0.53 0.79 16.50
N CYS A 410 -1.11 0.43 15.34
CA CYS A 410 -1.09 -0.95 14.84
C CYS A 410 0.32 -1.55 14.78
N SER A 411 0.49 -2.78 15.26
CA SER A 411 1.78 -3.49 15.25
C SER A 411 2.40 -3.54 13.85
N ASP A 412 3.71 -3.29 13.76
CA ASP A 412 4.46 -3.32 12.51
C ASP A 412 5.16 -4.68 12.32
N VAL A 413 4.73 -5.43 11.31
CA VAL A 413 5.21 -6.79 11.03
C VAL A 413 6.71 -6.81 10.74
N LEU A 414 7.24 -5.81 10.03
CA LEU A 414 8.68 -5.75 9.71
C LEU A 414 9.49 -5.49 10.98
N LEU A 415 9.05 -4.57 11.83
CA LEU A 415 9.74 -4.28 13.10
C LEU A 415 9.75 -5.49 14.04
N LEU A 416 8.65 -6.26 14.09
CA LEU A 416 8.58 -7.52 14.83
C LEU A 416 9.58 -8.54 14.28
N HIS A 417 9.61 -8.74 12.95
CA HIS A 417 10.55 -9.67 12.31
C HIS A 417 12.01 -9.26 12.53
N GLN A 418 12.33 -7.97 12.43
CA GLN A 418 13.67 -7.45 12.76
C GLN A 418 14.05 -7.67 14.23
N THR A 419 13.11 -7.46 15.15
CA THR A 419 13.35 -7.64 16.59
C THR A 419 13.61 -9.11 16.92
N SER A 420 12.84 -10.02 16.31
CA SER A 420 13.07 -11.46 16.40
C SER A 420 14.44 -11.85 15.85
N TYR A 421 14.79 -11.40 14.64
CA TYR A 421 16.09 -11.63 14.01
C TYR A 421 17.27 -11.08 14.84
N LEU A 422 17.06 -9.95 15.52
CA LEU A 422 18.06 -9.35 16.40
C LEU A 422 18.10 -9.98 17.80
N SER A 423 17.18 -10.85 18.18
CA SER A 423 17.21 -11.49 19.48
C SER A 423 18.33 -12.55 19.54
N PRO A 424 19.08 -12.66 20.65
CA PRO A 424 20.04 -13.74 20.81
C PRO A 424 19.28 -15.07 20.83
N SER A 425 19.49 -15.92 19.84
CA SER A 425 18.82 -17.21 19.70
C SER A 425 18.99 -18.06 20.95
N VAL A 426 17.88 -18.40 21.62
CA VAL A 426 17.77 -19.69 22.29
C VAL A 426 17.69 -20.71 21.16
N GLU A 427 18.74 -21.51 20.98
CA GLU A 427 18.67 -22.69 20.13
C GLU A 427 17.59 -23.62 20.71
N GLY A 428 16.45 -23.71 20.01
CA GLY A 428 15.37 -24.64 20.33
C GLY A 428 14.03 -23.94 20.57
N GLU A 429 13.08 -24.22 19.66
CA GLU A 429 11.63 -24.03 19.80
C GLU A 429 11.09 -22.58 19.79
N THR A 430 10.65 -22.11 18.60
CA THR A 430 9.23 -21.93 18.24
C THR A 430 9.16 -21.34 16.84
N ASP A 431 8.73 -22.14 15.86
CA ASP A 431 8.20 -21.66 14.58
C ASP A 431 6.81 -21.04 14.85
N GLU A 432 6.78 -19.87 15.48
CA GLU A 432 5.58 -19.02 15.40
C GLU A 432 5.48 -18.57 13.95
N LYS A 433 4.48 -19.08 13.23
CA LYS A 433 4.12 -18.64 11.88
C LYS A 433 3.91 -17.13 11.88
N ILE A 434 4.93 -16.39 11.49
CA ILE A 434 4.85 -14.97 11.21
C ILE A 434 3.81 -14.81 10.09
N PRO A 435 2.74 -14.01 10.31
CA PRO A 435 1.68 -13.87 9.32
C PRO A 435 2.25 -13.30 8.01
N ASP A 436 1.92 -13.95 6.90
CA ASP A 436 2.29 -13.54 5.53
C ASP A 436 1.55 -12.24 5.17
N SER A 437 2.08 -11.11 5.65
CA SER A 437 1.44 -9.81 5.53
C SER A 437 1.76 -9.18 4.18
N LYS A 438 0.91 -9.44 3.19
CA LYS A 438 0.85 -8.65 1.94
C LYS A 438 0.33 -7.22 2.15
N GLN A 439 -0.02 -6.82 3.38
CA GLN A 439 -0.57 -5.49 3.67
C GLN A 439 0.55 -4.49 3.94
N LYS A 440 1.00 -3.84 2.86
CA LYS A 440 2.16 -2.93 2.81
C LYS A 440 1.92 -1.56 3.46
N SER A 441 0.68 -1.12 3.64
CA SER A 441 0.33 0.19 4.19
C SER A 441 -1.12 0.19 4.69
N TRP A 442 -1.39 0.82 5.84
CA TRP A 442 -2.76 1.02 6.33
C TRP A 442 -3.47 2.17 5.59
N LEU A 443 -2.76 3.00 4.84
CA LEU A 443 -3.30 4.17 4.15
C LEU A 443 -3.92 3.84 2.77
N THR A 444 -4.98 3.03 2.75
CA THR A 444 -5.74 2.73 1.52
C THR A 444 -6.53 3.94 1.01
N ALA A 445 -7.03 3.88 -0.23
CA ALA A 445 -7.84 4.95 -0.81
C ALA A 445 -9.15 5.15 -0.01
N GLU A 446 -9.75 4.06 0.45
CA GLU A 446 -10.95 4.01 1.29
C GLU A 446 -10.69 4.69 2.63
N ILE A 447 -9.57 4.38 3.28
CA ILE A 447 -9.20 4.95 4.58
C ILE A 447 -8.92 6.45 4.45
N LYS A 448 -8.19 6.89 3.41
CA LYS A 448 -8.00 8.33 3.14
C LYS A 448 -9.32 9.07 2.92
N LYS A 449 -10.28 8.43 2.24
CA LYS A 449 -11.63 8.98 2.03
C LYS A 449 -12.39 9.07 3.36
N GLY A 450 -12.27 8.06 4.22
CA GLY A 450 -12.82 8.06 5.58
C GLY A 450 -12.24 9.17 6.45
N MET A 451 -10.90 9.31 6.49
CA MET A 451 -10.21 10.38 7.22
C MET A 451 -10.65 11.77 6.77
N LYS A 452 -10.77 12.00 5.45
CA LYS A 452 -11.30 13.26 4.90
C LYS A 452 -12.76 13.52 5.31
N LYS A 453 -13.61 12.48 5.31
CA LYS A 453 -15.00 12.59 5.75
C LYS A 453 -15.06 13.01 7.23
N ASN A 454 -14.28 12.35 8.07
CA ASN A 454 -14.22 12.65 9.50
C ASN A 454 -13.65 14.05 9.75
N LEU A 455 -12.62 14.47 9.01
CA LEU A 455 -12.06 15.82 9.13
C LEU A 455 -13.09 16.90 8.78
N LYS A 456 -13.92 16.67 7.75
CA LYS A 456 -15.02 17.55 7.38
C LYS A 456 -16.11 17.59 8.47
N THR A 457 -16.46 16.44 9.04
CA THR A 457 -17.41 16.38 10.16
C THR A 457 -16.87 17.14 11.38
N PHE A 458 -15.61 16.94 11.73
CA PHE A 458 -14.96 17.60 12.85
C PHE A 458 -14.94 19.12 12.67
N LYS A 459 -14.61 19.61 11.47
CA LYS A 459 -14.72 21.04 11.13
C LYS A 459 -16.14 21.58 11.35
N ASN A 460 -17.16 20.86 10.85
CA ASN A 460 -18.55 21.28 11.01
C ASN A 460 -18.98 21.35 12.48
N LEU A 461 -18.40 20.52 13.36
CA LEU A 461 -18.67 20.58 14.80
C LEU A 461 -18.07 21.81 15.45
N ILE A 462 -16.83 22.15 15.09
CA ILE A 462 -16.15 23.36 15.56
C ILE A 462 -16.95 24.61 15.14
N ASP A 463 -17.44 24.63 13.90
CA ASP A 463 -18.20 25.76 13.37
C ASP A 463 -19.63 25.87 13.97
N SER A 464 -20.08 24.87 14.75
CA SER A 464 -21.43 24.83 15.34
C SER A 464 -21.56 25.73 16.57
N LYS A 465 -22.51 26.66 16.53
CA LYS A 465 -22.79 27.59 17.64
C LYS A 465 -23.40 26.91 18.88
N ASP A 466 -23.94 25.71 18.72
CA ASP A 466 -24.62 24.95 19.79
C ASP A 466 -23.66 24.07 20.62
N CYS A 467 -22.37 24.02 20.26
CA CYS A 467 -21.37 23.17 20.90
C CYS A 467 -20.68 23.83 22.11
N ASN A 468 -21.21 24.92 22.69
CA ASN A 468 -20.55 25.60 23.81
C ASN A 468 -21.15 25.15 25.16
N PRO A 469 -20.33 24.69 26.14
CA PRO A 469 -18.87 24.68 26.17
C PRO A 469 -18.28 23.33 25.76
N ALA A 470 -17.69 23.24 24.57
CA ALA A 470 -16.93 22.06 24.14
C ALA A 470 -15.51 22.44 23.72
N ARG A 471 -14.54 21.64 24.16
CA ARG A 471 -13.13 21.77 23.79
C ARG A 471 -12.80 20.78 22.68
N PHE A 472 -12.12 21.25 21.64
CA PHE A 472 -11.74 20.44 20.49
C PHE A 472 -10.25 20.08 20.53
N ILE A 473 -9.96 18.79 20.41
CA ILE A 473 -8.60 18.25 20.52
C ILE A 473 -8.32 17.23 19.42
N PHE A 474 -7.07 16.79 19.33
CA PHE A 474 -6.69 15.63 18.52
C PHE A 474 -5.65 14.77 19.24
N SER A 475 -5.72 13.46 19.02
CA SER A 475 -4.96 12.44 19.76
C SER A 475 -4.74 11.17 18.92
N SER A 476 -4.03 10.16 19.47
CA SER A 476 -3.93 8.81 18.90
C SER A 476 -4.20 7.74 19.94
N VAL A 477 -5.02 6.74 19.61
CA VAL A 477 -5.38 5.63 20.51
C VAL A 477 -5.41 4.32 19.71
N GLU A 478 -5.02 3.21 20.31
CA GLU A 478 -5.14 1.89 19.68
C GLU A 478 -6.56 1.36 19.87
N MET A 479 -7.28 1.15 18.77
CA MET A 479 -8.58 0.47 18.75
C MET A 479 -8.64 -0.46 17.54
N GLU A 480 -9.22 -1.65 17.68
CA GLU A 480 -9.33 -2.61 16.57
C GLU A 480 -10.40 -2.20 15.54
N ASP A 481 -11.35 -1.34 15.92
CA ASP A 481 -12.48 -0.93 15.10
C ASP A 481 -12.27 0.45 14.43
N ASN A 482 -12.55 0.51 13.12
CA ASN A 482 -12.45 1.69 12.23
C ASN A 482 -11.02 2.15 11.86
N PRO A 483 -10.39 1.55 10.82
CA PRO A 483 -9.04 1.91 10.42
C PRO A 483 -8.96 3.36 9.90
N GLY A 484 -7.91 4.06 10.31
CA GLY A 484 -7.57 5.43 9.96
C GLY A 484 -7.75 6.43 11.09
N SER A 485 -8.94 7.01 11.19
CA SER A 485 -9.27 8.05 12.17
C SER A 485 -10.75 7.99 12.55
N CYS A 486 -11.09 8.40 13.76
CA CYS A 486 -12.46 8.60 14.22
C CYS A 486 -12.62 9.97 14.90
N ILE A 487 -13.85 10.31 15.28
CA ILE A 487 -14.13 11.41 16.20
C ILE A 487 -14.66 10.78 17.48
N LEU A 488 -14.06 11.09 18.61
CA LEU A 488 -14.50 10.67 19.94
C LEU A 488 -15.12 11.86 20.67
N LEU A 489 -16.19 11.61 21.41
CA LEU A 489 -16.83 12.56 22.31
C LEU A 489 -16.69 12.03 23.74
N TYR A 490 -16.21 12.89 24.63
CA TYR A 490 -16.23 12.67 26.08
C TYR A 490 -17.21 13.66 26.69
N GLU A 491 -18.23 13.15 27.36
CA GLU A 491 -19.26 13.96 28.04
C GLU A 491 -18.85 14.21 29.49
N SER A 492 -19.16 15.38 30.04
CA SER A 492 -18.67 15.88 31.34
C SER A 492 -18.99 15.01 32.57
N GLU A 493 -19.82 13.97 32.43
CA GLU A 493 -20.24 13.06 33.50
C GLU A 493 -19.89 11.58 33.22
N CYS A 494 -19.11 11.28 32.17
CA CYS A 494 -18.83 9.91 31.72
C CYS A 494 -17.35 9.67 31.46
N ASP A 495 -16.80 8.59 32.03
CA ASP A 495 -15.39 8.18 31.83
C ASP A 495 -15.15 7.50 30.47
N GLU A 496 -16.20 7.06 29.77
CA GLU A 496 -16.10 6.33 28.50
C GLU A 496 -16.30 7.23 27.28
N ALA A 497 -15.36 7.16 26.33
CA ALA A 497 -15.41 7.89 25.06
C ALA A 497 -16.42 7.25 24.10
N VAL A 498 -17.31 8.06 23.50
CA VAL A 498 -18.30 7.59 22.52
C VAL A 498 -17.86 7.97 21.11
N TYR A 499 -17.97 7.04 20.16
CA TYR A 499 -17.76 7.35 18.74
C TYR A 499 -18.80 8.37 18.26
N PHE A 500 -18.34 9.57 17.92
CA PHE A 500 -19.20 10.57 17.32
C PHE A 500 -19.54 10.15 15.88
N THR A 501 -20.81 9.80 15.70
CA THR A 501 -21.42 9.71 14.38
C THR A 501 -22.33 10.93 14.19
N PRO A 502 -22.21 11.68 13.09
CA PRO A 502 -23.06 12.84 12.87
C PRO A 502 -24.54 12.42 12.96
N PRO A 503 -25.39 13.18 13.66
CA PRO A 503 -26.79 12.81 13.85
C PRO A 503 -27.46 12.66 12.49
N SER A 504 -27.66 11.41 12.08
CA SER A 504 -28.59 11.09 11.02
C SER A 504 -29.98 11.22 11.63
N LYS A 505 -30.55 12.44 11.67
CA LYS A 505 -31.89 12.74 12.23
C LYS A 505 -32.29 11.80 13.38
N PRO A 506 -31.83 12.04 14.63
CA PRO A 506 -31.98 11.07 15.71
C PRO A 506 -33.37 11.24 16.32
N LYS A 507 -34.32 10.53 15.72
CA LYS A 507 -35.50 9.92 16.37
C LYS A 507 -35.93 8.65 15.63
N ASN A 508 -35.53 8.47 14.38
CA ASN A 508 -35.99 7.34 13.55
C ASN A 508 -34.98 6.20 13.36
N ALA A 509 -33.75 6.27 13.89
CA ALA A 509 -32.76 5.20 13.70
C ALA A 509 -32.93 4.05 14.69
N VAL A 510 -33.14 4.35 15.98
CA VAL A 510 -33.29 3.35 17.05
C VAL A 510 -34.57 2.53 16.88
N GLN A 511 -35.63 3.14 16.36
CA GLN A 511 -36.90 2.47 16.04
C GLN A 511 -36.79 1.44 14.89
N LYS A 512 -35.68 1.40 14.14
CA LYS A 512 -35.50 0.46 13.02
C LYS A 512 -34.86 -0.87 13.44
N PHE A 513 -34.37 -0.98 14.67
CA PHE A 513 -33.73 -2.18 15.18
C PHE A 513 -34.69 -2.94 16.10
N THR A 514 -34.80 -4.25 15.89
CA THR A 514 -35.53 -5.16 16.77
C THR A 514 -34.55 -5.87 17.69
N CYS A 515 -34.94 -6.08 18.95
CA CYS A 515 -34.16 -6.86 19.92
C CYS A 515 -34.74 -8.28 20.04
N THR A 516 -33.86 -9.29 20.08
CA THR A 516 -34.22 -10.65 20.46
C THR A 516 -33.31 -11.07 21.60
N PHE A 517 -33.89 -11.30 22.78
CA PHE A 517 -33.15 -11.69 23.96
C PHE A 517 -32.92 -13.20 24.02
N TYR A 518 -31.66 -13.59 24.15
CA TYR A 518 -31.23 -14.94 24.51
C TYR A 518 -30.35 -14.81 25.75
N GLY A 519 -30.83 -15.30 26.90
CA GLY A 519 -30.06 -15.26 28.13
C GLY A 519 -30.66 -16.18 29.19
N ASP A 520 -29.86 -16.49 30.19
CA ASP A 520 -30.20 -17.45 31.26
C ASP A 520 -31.08 -16.86 32.37
N PHE A 521 -31.68 -15.69 32.13
CA PHE A 521 -32.51 -14.97 33.10
C PHE A 521 -33.99 -15.16 32.79
N GLN A 522 -34.78 -15.46 33.82
CA GLN A 522 -36.23 -15.49 33.70
C GLN A 522 -36.79 -14.06 33.76
N LEU A 523 -37.00 -13.48 32.58
CA LEU A 523 -37.61 -12.15 32.44
C LEU A 523 -39.15 -12.24 32.44
N PRO A 524 -39.86 -11.25 33.01
CA PRO A 524 -41.33 -11.17 32.91
C PRO A 524 -41.80 -10.91 31.47
N SER A 525 -41.00 -10.21 30.68
CA SER A 525 -41.21 -10.00 29.24
C SER A 525 -39.86 -9.80 28.55
N ASN A 526 -39.67 -10.45 27.39
CA ASN A 526 -38.45 -10.28 26.61
C ASN A 526 -38.41 -8.89 25.97
N PRO A 527 -37.26 -8.19 25.97
CA PRO A 527 -37.13 -6.91 25.30
C PRO A 527 -37.27 -7.09 23.79
N THR A 528 -38.07 -6.22 23.17
CA THR A 528 -38.35 -6.29 21.71
C THR A 528 -37.77 -5.11 20.94
N ASN A 529 -37.42 -4.03 21.64
CA ASN A 529 -36.82 -2.83 21.10
C ASN A 529 -35.64 -2.38 21.97
N PHE A 530 -34.92 -1.37 21.50
CA PHE A 530 -33.70 -0.89 22.16
C PHE A 530 -33.95 -0.33 23.58
N GLU A 531 -35.08 0.33 23.80
CA GLU A 531 -35.42 0.94 25.09
C GLU A 531 -35.79 -0.12 26.13
N ASP A 532 -36.57 -1.12 25.73
CA ASP A 532 -36.81 -2.31 26.55
C ASP A 532 -35.49 -3.03 26.88
N ALA A 533 -34.60 -3.15 25.90
CA ALA A 533 -33.33 -3.84 26.07
C ALA A 533 -32.41 -3.14 27.07
N LEU A 534 -32.31 -1.82 27.01
CA LEU A 534 -31.55 -1.03 28.00
C LEU A 534 -32.13 -1.20 29.41
N LYS A 535 -33.46 -1.12 29.54
CA LYS A 535 -34.12 -1.31 30.83
C LYS A 535 -33.82 -2.69 31.41
N VAL A 536 -34.01 -3.74 30.60
CA VAL A 536 -33.70 -5.11 31.00
C VAL A 536 -32.22 -5.23 31.37
N PHE A 537 -31.30 -4.70 30.56
CA PHE A 537 -29.86 -4.74 30.80
C PHE A 537 -29.46 -4.11 32.14
N THR A 538 -30.04 -2.94 32.49
CA THR A 538 -29.78 -2.29 33.79
C THR A 538 -30.29 -3.09 34.98
N ASP A 539 -31.29 -3.94 34.78
CA ASP A 539 -31.87 -4.77 35.83
C ASP A 539 -31.23 -6.16 35.92
N LEU A 540 -30.53 -6.66 34.88
CA LEU A 540 -29.88 -7.98 34.86
C LEU A 540 -29.01 -8.27 36.10
N PRO A 541 -28.15 -7.34 36.60
CA PRO A 541 -27.34 -7.61 37.79
C PRO A 541 -28.18 -7.83 39.06
N LYS A 542 -29.36 -7.18 39.14
CA LYS A 542 -30.28 -7.28 40.30
C LYS A 542 -31.04 -8.60 40.29
N LEU A 543 -31.21 -9.21 39.11
CA LEU A 543 -31.96 -10.46 38.92
C LEU A 543 -31.19 -11.72 39.34
N LEU A 544 -29.92 -11.60 39.77
CA LEU A 544 -29.15 -12.74 40.30
C LEU A 544 -29.54 -13.12 41.74
N GLY A 545 -30.30 -12.27 42.45
CA GLY A 545 -30.60 -12.43 43.88
C GLY A 545 -29.50 -11.88 44.79
N GLU A 546 -29.82 -11.54 46.03
CA GLU A 546 -28.89 -10.86 46.97
C GLU A 546 -27.64 -11.70 47.29
N LYS A 547 -27.73 -13.02 47.16
CA LYS A 547 -26.62 -13.97 47.36
C LYS A 547 -26.18 -14.64 46.05
N LYS A 548 -26.62 -14.13 44.89
CA LYS A 548 -26.39 -14.71 43.56
C LYS A 548 -26.95 -16.13 43.40
N GLU A 549 -27.98 -16.45 44.16
CA GLU A 549 -28.59 -17.78 44.26
C GLU A 549 -29.33 -18.23 42.99
N LEU A 550 -29.64 -17.30 42.08
CA LEU A 550 -30.29 -17.58 40.80
C LEU A 550 -29.28 -17.78 39.66
N ALA A 551 -27.98 -17.78 39.94
CA ALA A 551 -26.94 -17.97 38.93
C ALA A 551 -26.94 -19.40 38.35
N VAL A 552 -26.77 -19.52 37.03
CA VAL A 552 -26.61 -20.80 36.34
C VAL A 552 -25.13 -21.15 36.13
N PRO A 553 -24.76 -22.44 36.04
CA PRO A 553 -23.39 -22.84 35.73
C PRO A 553 -22.96 -22.41 34.33
N LEU A 554 -21.99 -21.49 34.22
CA LEU A 554 -21.42 -21.06 32.93
C LEU A 554 -20.21 -21.90 32.49
N ARG A 555 -19.51 -22.51 33.45
CA ARG A 555 -18.34 -23.37 33.20
C ARG A 555 -18.44 -24.61 34.06
N VAL A 556 -18.17 -25.76 33.45
CA VAL A 556 -18.12 -27.05 34.13
C VAL A 556 -16.72 -27.63 34.02
N TRP A 557 -16.21 -28.16 35.13
CA TRP A 557 -14.93 -28.88 35.18
C TRP A 557 -15.24 -30.36 35.24
N LEU A 558 -14.82 -31.09 34.20
CA LEU A 558 -15.03 -32.52 34.11
C LEU A 558 -13.72 -33.22 34.45
N TYR A 559 -13.76 -34.14 35.42
CA TYR A 559 -12.61 -34.96 35.77
C TYR A 559 -12.67 -36.31 35.02
N PRO A 560 -11.64 -36.69 34.25
CA PRO A 560 -11.62 -37.93 33.49
C PRO A 560 -11.67 -39.16 34.42
N LEU A 561 -12.67 -40.02 34.23
CA LEU A 561 -12.90 -41.18 35.10
C LEU A 561 -11.83 -42.28 34.95
N ASP A 562 -11.13 -42.34 33.82
CA ASP A 562 -10.01 -43.26 33.60
C ASP A 562 -8.80 -42.94 34.50
N LYS A 563 -8.72 -41.71 35.03
CA LYS A 563 -7.74 -41.34 36.07
C LYS A 563 -8.12 -41.86 37.46
N LEU A 564 -9.39 -42.19 37.70
CA LEU A 564 -9.87 -42.77 38.96
C LEU A 564 -9.85 -44.30 38.93
N HIS A 565 -10.16 -44.91 37.78
CA HIS A 565 -10.21 -46.36 37.65
C HIS A 565 -9.95 -46.83 36.20
N SER A 566 -9.05 -47.80 36.03
CA SER A 566 -8.57 -48.27 34.70
C SER A 566 -9.64 -48.94 33.81
N ARG A 567 -10.79 -49.33 34.38
CA ARG A 567 -11.94 -49.90 33.65
C ARG A 567 -12.95 -48.86 33.13
N ALA A 568 -12.77 -47.58 33.45
CA ALA A 568 -13.68 -46.52 32.98
C ALA A 568 -13.46 -46.23 31.48
N SER A 569 -14.53 -45.78 30.79
CA SER A 569 -14.45 -45.36 29.40
C SER A 569 -13.49 -44.18 29.25
N LYS A 570 -12.60 -44.26 28.27
CA LYS A 570 -11.58 -43.25 27.99
C LYS A 570 -11.93 -42.52 26.68
N LEU A 571 -11.71 -41.21 26.64
CA LEU A 571 -11.63 -40.48 25.36
C LEU A 571 -10.38 -40.95 24.63
N GLN A 572 -10.56 -41.70 23.54
CA GLN A 572 -9.45 -42.38 22.88
C GLN A 572 -8.69 -41.46 21.92
N LYS A 573 -9.43 -40.61 21.19
CA LYS A 573 -8.87 -39.68 20.20
C LYS A 573 -9.57 -38.35 20.29
N ASP A 574 -8.77 -37.29 20.21
CA ASP A 574 -9.29 -35.96 19.89
C ASP A 574 -9.33 -35.79 18.37
N ILE A 575 -10.12 -34.82 17.90
CA ILE A 575 -10.21 -34.51 16.47
C ILE A 575 -9.15 -33.47 16.15
N SER A 576 -8.38 -33.69 15.09
CA SER A 576 -7.39 -32.73 14.62
C SER A 576 -8.00 -31.34 14.38
N MET A 577 -7.27 -30.30 14.82
CA MET A 577 -7.71 -28.90 14.71
C MET A 577 -7.95 -28.48 13.26
N ASP A 578 -7.18 -29.01 12.31
CA ASP A 578 -7.35 -28.72 10.89
C ASP A 578 -8.74 -29.13 10.38
N LEU A 579 -9.22 -30.33 10.78
CA LEU A 579 -10.55 -30.82 10.41
C LEU A 579 -11.68 -30.04 11.11
N ILE A 580 -11.43 -29.54 12.32
CA ILE A 580 -12.38 -28.68 13.04
C ILE A 580 -12.56 -27.37 12.25
N LEU A 581 -11.46 -26.71 11.89
CA LEU A 581 -11.47 -25.47 11.11
C LEU A 581 -12.10 -25.67 9.72
N GLU A 582 -11.79 -26.78 9.05
CA GLU A 582 -12.37 -27.09 7.74
C GLU A 582 -13.88 -27.34 7.83
N THR A 583 -14.33 -28.07 8.85
CA THR A 583 -15.77 -28.31 9.08
C THR A 583 -16.52 -27.02 9.39
N GLU A 584 -15.96 -26.16 10.24
CA GLU A 584 -16.52 -24.83 10.56
C GLU A 584 -16.62 -23.97 9.29
N SER A 585 -15.55 -23.94 8.50
CA SER A 585 -15.45 -23.26 7.22
C SER A 585 -16.55 -23.71 6.22
N VAL A 586 -16.83 -25.00 6.13
CA VAL A 586 -17.92 -25.54 5.29
C VAL A 586 -19.29 -25.08 5.79
N VAL A 587 -19.56 -25.21 7.10
CA VAL A 587 -20.85 -24.81 7.69
C VAL A 587 -21.09 -23.31 7.54
N GLU A 588 -20.06 -22.50 7.73
CA GLU A 588 -20.14 -21.05 7.61
C GLU A 588 -20.38 -20.61 6.16
N SER A 589 -19.82 -21.33 5.18
CA SER A 589 -20.10 -21.06 3.75
C SER A 589 -21.58 -21.28 3.40
N LEU A 590 -22.21 -22.32 3.95
CA LEU A 590 -23.64 -22.60 3.77
C LEU A 590 -24.51 -21.55 4.48
N ASN A 591 -24.14 -21.13 5.68
CA ASN A 591 -24.84 -20.05 6.40
C ASN A 591 -24.76 -18.73 5.64
N THR A 592 -23.58 -18.39 5.13
CA THR A 592 -23.36 -17.20 4.29
C THR A 592 -24.24 -17.23 3.05
N ALA A 593 -24.34 -18.38 2.38
CA ALA A 593 -25.20 -18.53 1.22
C ALA A 593 -26.69 -18.33 1.57
N GLU A 594 -27.16 -18.90 2.68
CA GLU A 594 -28.54 -18.70 3.17
C GLU A 594 -28.84 -17.24 3.54
N MET A 595 -27.87 -16.53 4.14
CA MET A 595 -28.00 -15.10 4.47
C MET A 595 -28.11 -14.25 3.21
N ARG A 596 -27.20 -14.43 2.24
CA ARG A 596 -27.24 -13.69 0.97
C ARG A 596 -28.53 -13.95 0.19
N CYS A 597 -29.02 -15.19 0.16
CA CYS A 597 -30.34 -15.48 -0.41
C CYS A 597 -31.47 -14.73 0.32
N ARG A 598 -31.42 -14.61 1.65
CA ARG A 598 -32.44 -13.90 2.44
C ARG A 598 -32.46 -12.41 2.11
N ASP A 599 -31.31 -11.81 1.88
CA ASP A 599 -31.20 -10.40 1.50
C ASP A 599 -31.71 -10.18 0.08
N LEU A 600 -31.33 -11.04 -0.86
CA LEU A 600 -31.86 -11.02 -2.23
C LEU A 600 -33.39 -11.17 -2.29
N LEU A 601 -33.99 -12.00 -1.43
CA LEU A 601 -35.45 -12.15 -1.35
C LEU A 601 -36.17 -10.88 -0.87
N LYS A 602 -35.47 -9.96 -0.18
CA LYS A 602 -36.03 -8.66 0.24
C LYS A 602 -35.87 -7.58 -0.82
N ASP A 603 -35.09 -7.82 -1.87
CA ASP A 603 -34.88 -6.83 -2.92
C ASP A 603 -36.16 -6.61 -3.76
N SER A 604 -36.29 -5.40 -4.32
CA SER A 604 -37.45 -5.05 -5.13
C SER A 604 -37.71 -6.00 -6.33
N PRO A 605 -36.72 -6.52 -7.07
CA PRO A 605 -36.97 -7.48 -8.15
C PRO A 605 -37.63 -8.78 -7.66
N ALA A 606 -37.21 -9.32 -6.51
CA ALA A 606 -37.82 -10.51 -5.93
C ALA A 606 -39.28 -10.24 -5.51
N SER A 607 -39.57 -9.06 -4.95
CA SER A 607 -40.95 -8.69 -4.64
C SER A 607 -41.84 -8.45 -5.88
N SER A 608 -41.23 -8.07 -7.02
CA SER A 608 -41.95 -7.72 -8.24
C SER A 608 -42.14 -8.91 -9.20
N PHE A 609 -41.23 -9.89 -9.17
CA PHE A 609 -41.22 -11.01 -10.11
C PHE A 609 -41.14 -12.35 -9.37
N THR A 610 -42.24 -13.10 -9.42
CA THR A 610 -42.40 -14.40 -8.72
C THR A 610 -41.33 -15.42 -9.13
N ALA A 611 -41.01 -15.51 -10.43
CA ALA A 611 -40.00 -16.45 -10.90
C ALA A 611 -38.59 -16.17 -10.36
N PHE A 612 -38.23 -14.88 -10.22
CA PHE A 612 -36.95 -14.48 -9.64
C PHE A 612 -36.90 -14.82 -8.14
N HIS A 613 -38.01 -14.54 -7.43
CA HIS A 613 -38.19 -14.91 -6.03
C HIS A 613 -38.08 -16.43 -5.80
N ASP A 614 -38.81 -17.22 -6.57
CA ASP A 614 -38.91 -18.68 -6.37
C ASP A 614 -37.57 -19.38 -6.60
N THR A 615 -36.80 -18.88 -7.56
CA THR A 615 -35.43 -19.36 -7.84
C THR A 615 -34.51 -19.14 -6.62
N ILE A 616 -34.52 -17.95 -6.02
CA ILE A 616 -33.72 -17.64 -4.82
C ILE A 616 -34.22 -18.41 -3.60
N LEU A 617 -35.54 -18.54 -3.44
CA LEU A 617 -36.14 -19.30 -2.36
C LEU A 617 -35.75 -20.78 -2.44
N GLN A 618 -35.73 -21.34 -3.65
CA GLN A 618 -35.30 -22.73 -3.87
C GLN A 618 -33.82 -22.93 -3.50
N MET A 619 -32.92 -22.03 -3.89
CA MET A 619 -31.50 -22.08 -3.47
C MET A 619 -31.36 -22.10 -1.95
N LYS A 620 -32.04 -21.18 -1.27
CA LYS A 620 -32.05 -21.08 0.20
C LYS A 620 -32.54 -22.39 0.84
N GLN A 621 -33.64 -22.96 0.34
CA GLN A 621 -34.19 -24.21 0.85
C GLN A 621 -33.26 -25.40 0.61
N ASN A 622 -32.59 -25.46 -0.54
CA ASN A 622 -31.62 -26.50 -0.85
C ASN A 622 -30.42 -26.44 0.10
N CYS A 623 -29.85 -25.24 0.32
CA CYS A 623 -28.74 -25.05 1.27
C CYS A 623 -29.13 -25.48 2.69
N TYR A 624 -30.31 -25.08 3.16
CA TYR A 624 -30.81 -25.47 4.48
C TYR A 624 -30.97 -27.00 4.63
N LYS A 625 -31.58 -27.65 3.64
CA LYS A 625 -31.73 -29.12 3.63
C LYS A 625 -30.38 -29.84 3.61
N TYR A 626 -29.42 -29.33 2.83
CA TYR A 626 -28.08 -29.89 2.77
C TYR A 626 -27.33 -29.70 4.10
N LYS A 627 -27.37 -28.50 4.68
CA LYS A 627 -26.79 -28.20 5.99
C LYS A 627 -27.32 -29.15 7.07
N LEU A 628 -28.63 -29.38 7.13
CA LEU A 628 -29.22 -30.32 8.08
C LEU A 628 -28.73 -31.77 7.86
N LYS A 629 -28.59 -32.21 6.60
CA LYS A 629 -28.03 -33.52 6.25
C LYS A 629 -26.56 -33.64 6.70
N LEU A 630 -25.76 -32.59 6.48
CA LEU A 630 -24.36 -32.51 6.89
C LEU A 630 -24.22 -32.54 8.42
N THR A 631 -24.95 -31.68 9.14
CA THR A 631 -24.93 -31.62 10.61
C THR A 631 -25.37 -32.94 11.23
N LYS A 632 -26.37 -33.63 10.65
CA LYS A 632 -26.80 -34.96 11.12
C LYS A 632 -25.71 -36.02 10.92
N ARG A 633 -24.99 -35.98 9.79
CA ARG A 633 -23.86 -36.88 9.54
C ARG A 633 -22.69 -36.59 10.47
N LEU A 634 -22.33 -35.32 10.66
CA LEU A 634 -21.33 -34.88 11.65
C LEU A 634 -21.67 -35.40 13.04
N GLY A 635 -22.91 -35.18 13.51
CA GLY A 635 -23.37 -35.65 14.82
C GLY A 635 -23.27 -37.17 15.01
N SER A 636 -23.32 -37.96 13.93
CA SER A 636 -23.11 -39.40 13.97
C SER A 636 -21.63 -39.83 13.89
N LEU A 637 -20.78 -39.06 13.20
CA LEU A 637 -19.36 -39.39 13.02
C LEU A 637 -18.52 -39.00 14.23
N LEU A 638 -18.76 -37.81 14.81
CA LEU A 638 -17.93 -37.26 15.89
C LEU A 638 -17.84 -38.20 17.12
N PRO A 639 -18.93 -38.81 17.63
CA PRO A 639 -18.83 -39.75 18.75
C PRO A 639 -18.05 -41.02 18.40
N ASN A 640 -18.20 -41.52 17.18
CA ASN A 640 -17.52 -42.74 16.72
C ASN A 640 -16.02 -42.52 16.53
N ILE A 641 -15.59 -41.33 16.09
CA ILE A 641 -14.17 -40.96 15.99
C ILE A 641 -13.56 -40.84 17.39
N ARG A 642 -14.24 -40.10 18.29
CA ARG A 642 -13.79 -39.93 19.70
C ARG A 642 -13.70 -41.24 20.48
N GLY A 643 -14.54 -42.22 20.12
CA GLY A 643 -14.54 -43.57 20.68
C GLY A 643 -13.60 -44.58 19.99
N ASP A 644 -12.79 -44.15 19.01
CA ASP A 644 -11.91 -45.00 18.19
C ASP A 644 -12.63 -46.13 17.41
N VAL A 645 -13.93 -45.95 17.14
CA VAL A 645 -14.73 -46.85 16.30
C VAL A 645 -14.49 -46.53 14.81
N MET A 646 -14.26 -45.26 14.49
CA MET A 646 -13.95 -44.77 13.15
C MET A 646 -12.67 -43.93 13.17
N LYS A 647 -11.93 -43.92 12.05
CA LYS A 647 -10.77 -43.03 11.87
C LYS A 647 -11.23 -41.65 11.41
N GLU A 648 -10.39 -40.63 11.65
CA GLU A 648 -10.60 -39.27 11.13
C GLU A 648 -10.73 -39.21 9.60
N THR A 649 -10.26 -40.22 8.87
CA THR A 649 -10.45 -40.33 7.42
C THR A 649 -11.93 -40.31 7.02
N ALA A 650 -12.84 -40.80 7.87
CA ALA A 650 -14.28 -40.75 7.60
C ALA A 650 -14.83 -39.30 7.65
N LEU A 651 -14.21 -38.41 8.44
CA LEU A 651 -14.56 -36.98 8.44
C LEU A 651 -13.99 -36.28 7.20
N ASN A 652 -12.75 -36.61 6.82
CA ASN A 652 -12.16 -36.14 5.56
C ASN A 652 -13.00 -36.54 4.34
N GLU A 653 -13.44 -37.79 4.27
CA GLU A 653 -14.32 -38.29 3.21
C GLU A 653 -15.62 -37.48 3.12
N LEU A 654 -16.22 -37.10 4.26
CA LEU A 654 -17.42 -36.26 4.29
C LEU A 654 -17.15 -34.84 3.78
N LEU A 655 -16.00 -34.26 4.10
CA LEU A 655 -15.59 -32.93 3.61
C LEU A 655 -15.27 -32.97 2.10
N GLN A 656 -14.62 -34.05 1.64
CA GLN A 656 -14.40 -34.27 0.22
C GLN A 656 -15.71 -34.46 -0.55
N GLU A 657 -16.67 -35.24 -0.01
CA GLU A 657 -18.02 -35.35 -0.56
C GLU A 657 -18.71 -33.98 -0.68
N HIS A 658 -18.42 -33.04 0.22
CA HIS A 658 -18.92 -31.66 0.11
C HIS A 658 -18.26 -30.89 -1.05
N GLU A 659 -16.93 -30.95 -1.16
CA GLU A 659 -16.19 -30.27 -2.24
C GLU A 659 -16.53 -30.81 -3.64
N GLU A 660 -16.92 -32.08 -3.74
CA GLU A 660 -17.39 -32.70 -4.99
C GLU A 660 -18.87 -32.43 -5.28
N SER A 661 -19.63 -31.91 -4.31
CA SER A 661 -21.06 -31.66 -4.42
C SER A 661 -21.39 -30.33 -5.13
N PRO A 662 -22.63 -30.15 -5.64
CA PRO A 662 -23.13 -28.86 -6.13
C PRO A 662 -23.38 -27.83 -5.00
N PHE A 663 -22.97 -28.14 -3.76
CA PHE A 663 -22.99 -27.24 -2.61
C PHE A 663 -21.60 -26.72 -2.23
N ARG A 664 -20.54 -27.08 -2.99
CA ARG A 664 -19.20 -26.56 -2.75
C ARG A 664 -19.16 -25.03 -2.76
N ARG A 665 -18.26 -24.47 -1.97
CA ARG A 665 -18.18 -23.02 -1.72
C ARG A 665 -18.11 -22.18 -3.00
N SER A 666 -17.31 -22.61 -3.98
CA SER A 666 -17.09 -21.86 -5.22
C SER A 666 -18.37 -21.72 -6.06
N GLU A 667 -19.14 -22.79 -6.22
CA GLU A 667 -20.39 -22.81 -7.00
C GLU A 667 -21.45 -21.92 -6.35
N LEU A 668 -21.63 -22.03 -5.03
CA LEU A 668 -22.56 -21.18 -4.29
C LEU A 668 -22.19 -19.70 -4.40
N ALA A 669 -20.90 -19.38 -4.28
CA ALA A 669 -20.42 -18.01 -4.36
C ALA A 669 -20.59 -17.41 -5.76
N GLU A 670 -20.28 -18.17 -6.82
CA GLU A 670 -20.44 -17.74 -8.22
C GLU A 670 -21.93 -17.53 -8.55
N TRP A 671 -22.78 -18.48 -8.19
CA TRP A 671 -24.22 -18.38 -8.40
C TRP A 671 -24.82 -17.14 -7.72
N LEU A 672 -24.49 -16.91 -6.45
CA LEU A 672 -24.99 -15.76 -5.70
C LEU A 672 -24.52 -14.43 -6.31
N LYS A 673 -23.26 -14.37 -6.76
CA LYS A 673 -22.70 -13.17 -7.41
C LYS A 673 -23.45 -12.83 -8.70
N GLU A 674 -23.75 -13.82 -9.53
CA GLU A 674 -24.53 -13.59 -10.76
C GLU A 674 -25.98 -13.18 -10.45
N ARG A 675 -26.61 -13.76 -9.43
CA ARG A 675 -27.98 -13.37 -9.03
C ARG A 675 -28.05 -11.97 -8.43
N GLU A 676 -27.05 -11.56 -7.64
CA GLU A 676 -26.91 -10.18 -7.17
C GLU A 676 -26.73 -9.20 -8.32
N ARG A 677 -25.88 -9.54 -9.30
CA ARG A 677 -25.69 -8.74 -10.51
C ARG A 677 -26.99 -8.59 -11.29
N GLU A 678 -27.74 -9.67 -11.48
CA GLU A 678 -29.05 -9.65 -12.13
C GLU A 678 -30.04 -8.75 -11.38
N SER A 679 -30.12 -8.88 -10.05
CA SER A 679 -30.97 -8.03 -9.20
C SER A 679 -30.67 -6.53 -9.42
N GLU A 680 -29.39 -6.13 -9.42
CA GLU A 680 -29.00 -4.73 -9.61
C GLU A 680 -29.36 -4.18 -11.00
N ILE A 681 -29.19 -4.98 -12.06
CA ILE A 681 -29.59 -4.57 -13.41
C ILE A 681 -31.11 -4.41 -13.50
N ILE A 682 -31.87 -5.36 -12.95
CA ILE A 682 -33.34 -5.30 -12.95
C ILE A 682 -33.82 -4.09 -12.14
N LYS A 683 -33.24 -3.81 -10.96
CA LYS A 683 -33.51 -2.59 -10.18
C LYS A 683 -33.29 -1.32 -11.01
N SER A 684 -32.17 -1.26 -11.74
CA SER A 684 -31.85 -0.11 -12.59
C SER A 684 -32.86 0.08 -13.72
N VAL A 685 -33.28 -0.99 -14.39
CA VAL A 685 -34.29 -0.97 -15.46
C VAL A 685 -35.65 -0.58 -14.89
N LEU A 686 -36.10 -1.21 -13.80
CA LEU A 686 -37.36 -0.89 -13.12
C LEU A 686 -37.44 0.57 -12.70
N ARG A 687 -36.36 1.13 -12.12
CA ARG A 687 -36.30 2.54 -11.76
C ARG A 687 -36.49 3.44 -12.97
N GLN A 688 -35.85 3.12 -14.09
CA GLN A 688 -35.96 3.90 -15.32
C GLN A 688 -37.36 3.84 -15.94
N LEU A 689 -38.04 2.69 -15.86
CA LEU A 689 -39.41 2.49 -16.35
C LEU A 689 -40.43 3.22 -15.45
N LYS A 690 -40.27 3.12 -14.13
CA LYS A 690 -41.10 3.87 -13.16
C LYS A 690 -40.97 5.37 -13.32
N ASN A 691 -39.74 5.88 -13.51
CA ASN A 691 -39.51 7.31 -13.77
C ASN A 691 -40.14 7.79 -15.07
N ALA A 692 -40.30 6.90 -16.06
CA ALA A 692 -40.98 7.22 -17.30
C ALA A 692 -42.51 7.16 -17.17
N GLY A 693 -43.06 6.66 -16.06
CA GLY A 693 -44.51 6.57 -15.82
C GLY A 693 -45.12 5.18 -15.98
N ALA A 694 -44.31 4.13 -16.22
CA ALA A 694 -44.81 2.76 -16.32
C ALA A 694 -45.09 2.14 -14.95
N GLN A 695 -46.16 1.35 -14.86
CA GLN A 695 -46.54 0.63 -13.65
C GLN A 695 -45.96 -0.79 -13.65
N VAL A 696 -45.60 -1.31 -12.48
CA VAL A 696 -45.16 -2.71 -12.35
C VAL A 696 -46.38 -3.52 -11.95
N GLU A 697 -46.88 -4.36 -12.87
CA GLU A 697 -48.08 -5.15 -12.62
C GLU A 697 -47.83 -6.63 -12.88
N VAL A 698 -48.31 -7.46 -11.95
CA VAL A 698 -48.07 -8.91 -11.98
C VAL A 698 -49.18 -9.64 -12.73
N ASN A 699 -50.36 -9.02 -12.87
CA ASN A 699 -51.51 -9.66 -13.50
C ASN A 699 -52.02 -8.87 -14.72
N ILE A 700 -51.50 -9.22 -15.89
CA ILE A 700 -51.89 -8.64 -17.18
C ILE A 700 -53.37 -8.93 -17.49
N ASP A 701 -53.87 -10.12 -17.10
CA ASP A 701 -55.25 -10.55 -17.41
C ASP A 701 -56.30 -9.68 -16.70
N LEU A 702 -55.99 -9.12 -15.53
CA LEU A 702 -56.88 -8.17 -14.84
C LEU A 702 -56.96 -6.81 -15.54
N ILE A 703 -55.85 -6.33 -16.11
CA ILE A 703 -55.81 -5.06 -16.85
C ILE A 703 -56.55 -5.18 -18.18
N LEU A 704 -56.39 -6.31 -18.88
CA LEU A 704 -57.07 -6.54 -20.16
C LEU A 704 -58.61 -6.55 -20.04
N MET A 705 -59.14 -6.76 -18.83
CA MET A 705 -60.58 -6.71 -18.55
C MET A 705 -61.10 -5.29 -18.26
N ASP A 706 -60.23 -4.28 -18.15
CA ASP A 706 -60.60 -2.90 -17.89
C ASP A 706 -60.98 -2.17 -19.19
N LEU A 707 -62.26 -1.85 -19.33
CA LEU A 707 -62.84 -1.20 -20.52
C LEU A 707 -62.37 0.26 -20.70
N GLU A 708 -61.75 0.88 -19.69
CA GLU A 708 -61.19 2.24 -19.79
C GLU A 708 -59.78 2.25 -20.42
N VAL A 709 -59.12 1.09 -20.52
CA VAL A 709 -57.80 0.95 -21.16
C VAL A 709 -57.95 0.79 -22.67
N GLY A 710 -57.34 1.71 -23.41
CA GLY A 710 -57.30 1.72 -24.87
C GLY A 710 -56.35 0.67 -25.46
N ASN A 711 -55.04 0.90 -25.33
CA ASN A 711 -54.02 -0.09 -25.70
C ASN A 711 -53.11 -0.35 -24.49
N LEU A 712 -52.67 -1.59 -24.30
CA LEU A 712 -51.73 -1.97 -23.25
C LEU A 712 -50.34 -2.24 -23.84
N VAL A 713 -49.34 -1.50 -23.41
CA VAL A 713 -47.95 -1.64 -23.85
C VAL A 713 -47.10 -2.17 -22.69
N CYS A 714 -46.54 -3.37 -22.84
CA CYS A 714 -45.85 -4.06 -21.77
C CYS A 714 -44.36 -4.25 -22.07
N PHE A 715 -43.49 -3.74 -21.19
CA PHE A 715 -42.08 -4.11 -21.17
C PHE A 715 -41.94 -5.47 -20.48
N MET A 716 -41.74 -6.53 -21.27
CA MET A 716 -41.65 -7.90 -20.80
C MET A 716 -40.20 -8.32 -20.59
N PHE A 717 -39.85 -8.74 -19.37
CA PHE A 717 -38.64 -9.51 -19.13
C PHE A 717 -38.85 -10.97 -19.54
N THR A 718 -38.04 -11.46 -20.46
CA THR A 718 -38.29 -12.75 -21.14
C THR A 718 -37.40 -13.90 -20.69
N SER A 719 -36.35 -13.59 -19.93
CA SER A 719 -35.32 -14.56 -19.51
C SER A 719 -35.23 -14.79 -18.00
N LEU A 720 -36.04 -14.09 -17.18
CA LEU A 720 -36.03 -14.26 -15.72
C LEU A 720 -36.48 -15.65 -15.26
N ASN A 721 -37.25 -16.36 -16.10
CA ASN A 721 -37.86 -17.64 -15.78
C ASN A 721 -37.07 -18.84 -16.36
N TRP A 722 -35.87 -18.61 -16.90
CA TRP A 722 -35.07 -19.70 -17.46
C TRP A 722 -34.63 -20.67 -16.37
N SER A 723 -34.83 -21.97 -16.62
CA SER A 723 -34.45 -23.04 -15.70
C SER A 723 -32.98 -22.98 -15.29
N ASP A 724 -32.73 -23.11 -13.99
CA ASP A 724 -31.39 -23.05 -13.41
C ASP A 724 -30.77 -24.45 -13.27
N MET A 725 -29.66 -24.69 -13.97
CA MET A 725 -28.99 -25.99 -13.98
C MET A 725 -28.40 -26.38 -12.62
N LEU A 726 -27.90 -25.41 -11.83
CA LEU A 726 -27.32 -25.68 -10.52
C LEU A 726 -28.42 -26.12 -9.54
N LEU A 727 -29.58 -25.47 -9.57
CA LEU A 727 -30.72 -25.85 -8.72
C LEU A 727 -31.24 -27.27 -9.02
N LEU A 728 -31.21 -27.69 -10.29
CA LEU A 728 -31.54 -29.06 -10.68
C LEU A 728 -30.54 -30.07 -10.12
N GLN A 729 -29.24 -29.79 -10.23
CA GLN A 729 -28.17 -30.64 -9.69
C GLN A 729 -28.26 -30.76 -8.17
N GLN A 730 -28.51 -29.66 -7.46
CA GLN A 730 -28.71 -29.66 -6.01
C GLN A 730 -29.92 -30.49 -5.60
N LYS A 731 -31.03 -30.40 -6.33
CA LYS A 731 -32.23 -31.21 -6.09
C LYS A 731 -31.94 -32.70 -6.26
N ALA A 732 -31.16 -33.07 -7.29
CA ALA A 732 -30.71 -34.45 -7.49
C ALA A 732 -29.82 -34.93 -6.32
N CYS A 733 -28.86 -34.12 -5.87
CA CYS A 733 -27.97 -34.42 -4.74
C CYS A 733 -28.72 -34.59 -3.40
N LEU A 734 -29.83 -33.87 -3.21
CA LEU A 734 -30.69 -33.96 -2.03
C LEU A 734 -31.67 -35.14 -2.07
N SER A 735 -31.84 -35.78 -3.24
CA SER A 735 -32.79 -36.88 -3.39
C SER A 735 -32.28 -38.20 -2.77
N PRO A 736 -33.16 -39.05 -2.19
CA PRO A 736 -32.73 -40.28 -1.51
C PRO A 736 -32.13 -41.37 -2.42
N SER A 737 -32.31 -41.29 -3.75
CA SER A 737 -31.93 -42.36 -4.68
C SER A 737 -30.56 -42.18 -5.36
N ALA A 738 -29.80 -41.15 -5.00
CA ALA A 738 -28.44 -40.95 -5.54
C ALA A 738 -27.44 -41.90 -4.85
N LYS A 739 -27.55 -43.20 -5.14
CA LYS A 739 -26.46 -44.18 -4.94
C LYS A 739 -25.79 -44.38 -6.29
N GLY A 740 -24.51 -44.03 -6.34
CA GLY A 740 -23.50 -44.42 -7.34
C GLY A 740 -24.00 -44.83 -8.72
N GLY A 741 -23.94 -43.91 -9.66
CA GLY A 741 -24.09 -44.19 -11.09
C GLY A 741 -23.65 -42.98 -11.89
N ASN A 742 -22.54 -43.12 -12.62
CA ASN A 742 -22.19 -42.25 -13.73
C ASN A 742 -23.29 -42.34 -14.78
N ASP A 743 -24.27 -41.44 -14.74
CA ASP A 743 -25.10 -41.20 -15.92
C ASP A 743 -24.38 -40.14 -16.77
N GLU A 744 -23.71 -40.64 -17.81
CA GLU A 744 -23.21 -39.90 -18.96
C GLU A 744 -24.37 -39.24 -19.71
N SER A 745 -24.85 -38.11 -19.19
CA SER A 745 -25.40 -37.03 -20.02
C SER A 745 -25.37 -35.74 -19.21
N SER A 746 -24.19 -35.19 -18.96
CA SER A 746 -24.08 -33.83 -18.45
C SER A 746 -24.52 -32.88 -19.57
N PRO A 747 -25.61 -32.11 -19.43
CA PRO A 747 -25.80 -30.96 -20.30
C PRO A 747 -24.64 -29.99 -20.03
N ASP A 748 -24.11 -29.42 -21.09
CA ASP A 748 -22.90 -28.60 -21.13
C ASP A 748 -22.73 -27.68 -19.89
N ARG A 749 -21.58 -27.78 -19.23
CA ARG A 749 -21.29 -27.31 -17.85
C ARG A 749 -21.24 -25.77 -17.71
N LYS A 750 -21.76 -25.01 -18.67
CA LYS A 750 -21.57 -23.56 -18.81
C LYS A 750 -22.81 -22.85 -19.32
N GLN A 751 -23.93 -22.94 -18.60
CA GLN A 751 -24.96 -21.92 -18.77
C GLN A 751 -24.53 -20.67 -18.01
N LYS A 752 -23.82 -19.77 -18.72
CA LYS A 752 -23.55 -18.40 -18.24
C LYS A 752 -24.87 -17.67 -18.01
N SER A 753 -24.86 -16.68 -17.10
CA SER A 753 -25.99 -15.75 -16.91
C SER A 753 -26.55 -15.31 -18.26
N TRP A 754 -27.88 -15.23 -18.35
CA TRP A 754 -28.59 -14.79 -19.56
C TRP A 754 -28.25 -13.33 -19.94
N LEU A 755 -27.54 -12.58 -19.10
CA LEU A 755 -27.09 -11.22 -19.35
C LEU A 755 -25.82 -11.13 -20.21
N SER A 756 -25.81 -11.74 -21.40
CA SER A 756 -24.72 -11.53 -22.36
C SER A 756 -24.64 -10.06 -22.80
N PRO A 757 -23.46 -9.56 -23.24
CA PRO A 757 -23.35 -8.20 -23.77
C PRO A 757 -24.35 -7.87 -24.88
N GLU A 758 -24.63 -8.86 -25.74
CA GLU A 758 -25.60 -8.77 -26.84
C GLU A 758 -27.03 -8.63 -26.29
N ILE A 759 -27.40 -9.46 -25.31
CA ILE A 759 -28.72 -9.40 -24.67
C ILE A 759 -28.91 -8.07 -23.94
N GLN A 760 -27.89 -7.57 -23.22
CA GLN A 760 -27.94 -6.25 -22.59
C GLN A 760 -28.07 -5.12 -23.61
N LYS A 761 -27.47 -5.24 -24.79
CA LYS A 761 -27.64 -4.28 -25.88
C LYS A 761 -29.09 -4.26 -26.37
N THR A 762 -29.68 -5.43 -26.59
CA THR A 762 -31.10 -5.58 -26.95
C THR A 762 -32.01 -4.98 -25.88
N MET A 763 -31.76 -5.28 -24.60
CA MET A 763 -32.53 -4.71 -23.49
C MET A 763 -32.45 -3.18 -23.43
N ARG A 764 -31.26 -2.60 -23.65
CA ARG A 764 -31.09 -1.14 -23.71
C ARG A 764 -31.84 -0.54 -24.90
N SER A 765 -31.81 -1.20 -26.06
CA SER A 765 -32.56 -0.78 -27.25
C SER A 765 -34.07 -0.77 -26.97
N ASN A 766 -34.60 -1.86 -26.44
CA ASN A 766 -36.01 -1.97 -26.07
C ASN A 766 -36.40 -0.97 -24.98
N LEU A 767 -35.53 -0.72 -24.00
CA LEU A 767 -35.80 0.27 -22.96
C LEU A 767 -35.87 1.69 -23.52
N LYS A 768 -34.98 2.05 -24.46
CA LYS A 768 -35.03 3.36 -25.14
C LYS A 768 -36.30 3.48 -25.98
N MET A 769 -36.63 2.44 -26.73
CA MET A 769 -37.86 2.38 -27.53
C MET A 769 -39.11 2.51 -26.67
N PHE A 770 -39.18 1.79 -25.55
CA PHE A 770 -40.31 1.86 -24.62
C PHE A 770 -40.46 3.24 -23.99
N LYS A 771 -39.36 3.91 -23.62
CA LYS A 771 -39.40 5.30 -23.14
C LYS A 771 -39.92 6.26 -24.19
N ASN A 772 -39.40 6.16 -25.42
CA ASN A 772 -39.88 6.99 -26.52
C ASN A 772 -41.39 6.79 -26.77
N LEU A 773 -41.89 5.55 -26.66
CA LEU A 773 -43.33 5.27 -26.78
C LEU A 773 -44.15 5.97 -25.70
N ILE A 774 -43.62 6.07 -24.47
CA ILE A 774 -44.29 6.82 -23.40
C ILE A 774 -44.22 8.33 -23.66
N ASP A 775 -43.07 8.84 -24.08
CA ASP A 775 -42.86 10.28 -24.33
C ASP A 775 -43.71 10.80 -25.50
N LEU A 776 -43.94 9.97 -26.52
CA LEU A 776 -44.78 10.28 -27.68
C LEU A 776 -46.28 10.06 -27.44
N ASN A 777 -46.66 9.57 -26.27
CA ASN A 777 -48.04 9.22 -25.98
C ASN A 777 -48.87 10.45 -25.61
N ASP A 778 -49.61 10.98 -26.59
CA ASP A 778 -50.58 12.07 -26.38
C ASP A 778 -51.97 11.56 -25.91
N SER A 779 -52.17 10.25 -25.87
CA SER A 779 -53.45 9.60 -25.54
C SER A 779 -53.51 9.17 -24.08
N THR A 780 -54.53 9.62 -23.34
CA THR A 780 -54.78 9.19 -21.95
C THR A 780 -55.29 7.75 -21.84
N SER A 781 -55.55 7.07 -22.96
CA SER A 781 -56.08 5.71 -22.98
C SER A 781 -55.01 4.62 -23.13
N ASN A 782 -53.75 4.95 -23.43
CA ASN A 782 -52.69 3.95 -23.49
C ASN A 782 -52.07 3.71 -22.10
N MET A 783 -52.00 2.45 -21.68
CA MET A 783 -51.41 2.06 -20.39
C MET A 783 -50.06 1.38 -20.60
N PHE A 784 -49.05 1.79 -19.83
CA PHE A 784 -47.69 1.24 -19.90
C PHE A 784 -47.36 0.44 -18.64
N ILE A 785 -47.02 -0.83 -18.83
CA ILE A 785 -46.70 -1.74 -17.72
C ILE A 785 -45.36 -2.47 -17.90
N VAL A 786 -44.89 -3.07 -16.81
CA VAL A 786 -43.69 -3.91 -16.77
C VAL A 786 -44.04 -5.24 -16.14
N SER A 787 -43.71 -6.35 -16.83
CA SER A 787 -43.99 -7.71 -16.35
C SER A 787 -42.91 -8.70 -16.81
N SER A 788 -43.08 -10.00 -16.49
CA SER A 788 -42.13 -11.06 -16.85
C SER A 788 -42.84 -12.32 -17.34
N ARG A 789 -42.40 -12.88 -18.47
CA ARG A 789 -42.89 -14.16 -19.01
C ARG A 789 -41.80 -14.79 -19.86
N GLU A 790 -41.58 -16.09 -19.71
CA GLU A 790 -40.58 -16.79 -20.52
C GLU A 790 -40.89 -16.71 -22.02
N MET A 791 -39.93 -16.23 -22.81
CA MET A 791 -39.99 -16.28 -24.28
C MET A 791 -38.62 -16.69 -24.85
N LYS A 792 -38.56 -17.84 -25.53
CA LYS A 792 -37.30 -18.36 -26.09
C LYS A 792 -36.80 -17.56 -27.29
N ASN A 793 -37.71 -17.02 -28.10
CA ASN A 793 -37.37 -16.36 -29.35
C ASN A 793 -36.87 -14.91 -29.17
N ASN A 794 -37.07 -14.30 -28.00
CA ASN A 794 -36.70 -12.92 -27.71
C ASN A 794 -35.98 -12.86 -26.35
N PRO A 795 -34.69 -13.25 -26.24
CA PRO A 795 -34.00 -13.30 -24.97
C PRO A 795 -33.77 -11.91 -24.35
N GLY A 796 -33.90 -11.82 -23.03
CA GLY A 796 -33.69 -10.65 -22.21
C GLY A 796 -34.92 -9.78 -22.00
N SER A 797 -35.39 -9.11 -23.05
CA SER A 797 -36.62 -8.31 -22.98
C SER A 797 -37.33 -8.20 -24.32
N CYS A 798 -38.62 -7.92 -24.29
CA CYS A 798 -39.46 -7.63 -25.45
C CYS A 798 -40.51 -6.56 -25.09
N ILE A 799 -40.95 -5.76 -26.06
CA ILE A 799 -42.12 -4.89 -25.88
C ILE A 799 -43.31 -5.61 -26.50
N LEU A 800 -44.34 -5.88 -25.71
CA LEU A 800 -45.60 -6.44 -26.18
C LEU A 800 -46.66 -5.36 -26.27
N LEU A 801 -47.47 -5.40 -27.32
CA LEU A 801 -48.62 -4.53 -27.54
C LEU A 801 -49.89 -5.38 -27.56
N TYR A 802 -50.86 -4.98 -26.75
CA TYR A 802 -52.25 -5.45 -26.81
C TYR A 802 -53.11 -4.30 -27.33
N GLU A 803 -53.67 -4.48 -28.52
CA GLU A 803 -54.54 -3.51 -29.17
C GLU A 803 -55.98 -3.68 -28.65
N ARG A 804 -56.74 -2.58 -28.62
CA ARG A 804 -58.16 -2.60 -28.23
C ARG A 804 -58.92 -3.69 -29.01
N GLU A 805 -59.71 -4.50 -28.30
CA GLU A 805 -60.52 -5.61 -28.85
C GLU A 805 -59.71 -6.84 -29.36
N CYS A 806 -58.43 -6.98 -28.99
CA CYS A 806 -57.61 -8.14 -29.34
C CYS A 806 -57.02 -8.84 -28.10
N ASP A 807 -57.21 -10.16 -28.00
CA ASP A 807 -56.68 -10.99 -26.90
C ASP A 807 -55.21 -11.41 -27.13
N GLU A 808 -54.69 -11.27 -28.35
CA GLU A 808 -53.34 -11.71 -28.71
C GLU A 808 -52.31 -10.58 -28.66
N ALA A 809 -51.27 -10.77 -27.85
CA ALA A 809 -50.15 -9.84 -27.74
C ALA A 809 -49.21 -9.97 -28.94
N VAL A 810 -48.86 -8.85 -29.56
CA VAL A 810 -47.87 -8.80 -30.65
C VAL A 810 -46.59 -8.13 -30.16
N CYS A 811 -45.43 -8.65 -30.59
CA CYS A 811 -44.16 -7.97 -30.33
C CYS A 811 -44.12 -6.66 -31.12
N PHE A 812 -43.91 -5.54 -30.43
CA PHE A 812 -43.79 -4.24 -31.10
C PHE A 812 -42.49 -4.19 -31.92
N ILE A 813 -42.63 -3.95 -33.22
CA ILE A 813 -41.53 -3.76 -34.16
C ILE A 813 -41.61 -2.29 -34.63
N PRO A 814 -40.56 -1.48 -34.41
CA PRO A 814 -40.56 -0.11 -34.89
C PRO A 814 -40.39 -0.09 -36.42
N PRO A 815 -40.95 0.92 -37.12
CA PRO A 815 -40.70 1.08 -38.54
C PRO A 815 -39.20 1.29 -38.80
N SER A 816 -38.67 0.62 -39.83
CA SER A 816 -37.29 0.84 -40.26
C SER A 816 -37.10 2.30 -40.69
N PRO A 817 -35.94 2.93 -40.41
CA PRO A 817 -35.65 4.27 -40.90
C PRO A 817 -35.86 4.33 -42.42
N PRO A 818 -36.66 5.28 -42.94
CA PRO A 818 -36.82 5.43 -44.38
C PRO A 818 -35.49 5.83 -45.00
N ALA A 819 -35.25 5.43 -46.26
CA ALA A 819 -34.11 5.93 -47.00
C ALA A 819 -34.19 7.47 -47.18
N CYS A 820 -33.10 8.12 -47.55
CA CYS A 820 -33.15 9.54 -47.84
C CYS A 820 -34.11 9.83 -49.01
N PRO A 821 -34.91 10.90 -48.95
CA PRO A 821 -35.62 11.38 -50.12
C PRO A 821 -34.64 11.71 -51.25
N VAL A 822 -35.08 11.61 -52.51
CA VAL A 822 -34.26 11.95 -53.68
C VAL A 822 -34.87 13.17 -54.37
N ILE A 823 -34.07 14.20 -54.60
CA ILE A 823 -34.53 15.40 -55.32
C ILE A 823 -34.61 15.08 -56.82
N GLU A 824 -35.79 15.23 -57.41
CA GLU A 824 -35.98 15.03 -58.85
C GLU A 824 -35.85 16.34 -59.64
N GLU A 825 -36.37 17.45 -59.10
CA GLU A 825 -36.36 18.75 -59.77
C GLU A 825 -36.32 19.89 -58.74
N VAL A 826 -35.57 20.95 -59.03
CA VAL A 826 -35.49 22.17 -58.22
C VAL A 826 -35.82 23.35 -59.13
N LYS A 827 -36.69 24.25 -58.69
CA LYS A 827 -37.05 25.51 -59.36
C LYS A 827 -36.94 26.67 -58.37
N GLU A 828 -37.20 27.88 -58.85
CA GLU A 828 -37.13 29.12 -58.06
C GLU A 828 -37.89 29.03 -56.72
N ASN A 829 -39.13 28.51 -56.72
CA ASN A 829 -39.98 28.41 -55.52
C ASN A 829 -40.53 27.00 -55.22
N THR A 830 -40.05 25.96 -55.92
CA THR A 830 -40.57 24.59 -55.75
C THR A 830 -39.47 23.54 -55.81
N VAL A 831 -39.57 22.49 -54.99
CA VAL A 831 -38.68 21.32 -55.04
C VAL A 831 -39.52 20.05 -55.17
N VAL A 832 -39.27 19.25 -56.21
CA VAL A 832 -39.90 17.95 -56.42
C VAL A 832 -39.01 16.87 -55.79
N VAL A 833 -39.58 16.12 -54.86
CA VAL A 833 -38.91 15.13 -54.02
C VAL A 833 -39.56 13.76 -54.21
N LYS A 834 -38.75 12.77 -54.59
CA LYS A 834 -39.13 11.36 -54.59
C LYS A 834 -38.94 10.76 -53.21
N VAL A 835 -39.98 10.11 -52.70
CA VAL A 835 -40.01 9.52 -51.36
C VAL A 835 -39.79 8.01 -51.48
N PRO A 836 -38.98 7.39 -50.59
CA PRO A 836 -38.75 5.95 -50.63
C PRO A 836 -39.99 5.15 -50.21
N PRO A 837 -40.08 3.87 -50.64
CA PRO A 837 -41.17 3.00 -50.25
C PRO A 837 -41.19 2.73 -48.74
N SER A 838 -42.40 2.61 -48.18
CA SER A 838 -42.62 2.32 -46.76
C SER A 838 -42.29 0.86 -46.41
N CYS A 839 -41.89 0.61 -45.16
CA CYS A 839 -41.76 -0.75 -44.64
C CYS A 839 -43.12 -1.24 -44.11
N PRO A 840 -43.32 -2.57 -43.94
CA PRO A 840 -44.60 -3.13 -43.49
C PRO A 840 -45.12 -2.56 -42.16
N ASP A 841 -44.21 -2.13 -41.28
CA ASP A 841 -44.54 -1.59 -39.96
C ASP A 841 -44.77 -0.06 -39.96
N THR A 842 -44.66 0.60 -41.12
CA THR A 842 -44.96 2.03 -41.30
C THR A 842 -46.45 2.24 -41.56
N VAL A 843 -47.09 3.07 -40.72
CA VAL A 843 -48.49 3.47 -40.84
C VAL A 843 -48.64 4.65 -41.80
N GLU A 844 -47.75 5.64 -41.72
CA GLU A 844 -47.76 6.87 -42.52
C GLU A 844 -46.31 7.34 -42.77
N ILE A 845 -46.01 7.97 -43.91
CA ILE A 845 -44.75 8.69 -44.14
C ILE A 845 -45.04 10.19 -44.19
N LYS A 846 -44.22 11.01 -43.53
CA LYS A 846 -44.27 12.47 -43.55
C LYS A 846 -42.97 13.01 -44.14
N LEU A 847 -43.08 14.00 -45.03
CA LEU A 847 -41.92 14.74 -45.52
C LEU A 847 -41.73 15.98 -44.66
N LEU A 848 -40.54 16.16 -44.10
CA LEU A 848 -40.21 17.29 -43.22
C LEU A 848 -39.19 18.18 -43.92
N TYR A 849 -39.43 19.49 -43.95
CA TYR A 849 -38.48 20.46 -44.52
C TYR A 849 -38.38 21.74 -43.70
N LYS A 850 -37.22 22.40 -43.73
CA LYS A 850 -37.01 23.73 -43.14
C LYS A 850 -35.86 24.48 -43.82
N PRO A 851 -35.85 25.82 -43.83
CA PRO A 851 -34.65 26.58 -44.16
C PRO A 851 -33.50 26.19 -43.23
N LYS A 852 -32.27 26.10 -43.75
CA LYS A 852 -31.08 25.75 -42.94
C LYS A 852 -30.86 26.69 -41.75
N GLN A 853 -31.32 27.94 -41.87
CA GLN A 853 -31.23 28.96 -40.82
C GLN A 853 -32.34 28.86 -39.75
N ASP A 854 -33.37 28.03 -39.97
CA ASP A 854 -34.49 27.85 -39.05
C ASP A 854 -34.34 26.62 -38.14
N SER A 855 -35.05 26.65 -37.00
CA SER A 855 -35.05 25.58 -36.00
C SER A 855 -36.31 24.69 -36.02
N VAL A 856 -37.37 25.11 -36.71
CA VAL A 856 -38.68 24.41 -36.73
C VAL A 856 -38.86 23.70 -38.06
N TRP A 857 -39.30 22.43 -38.01
CA TRP A 857 -39.61 21.63 -39.19
C TRP A 857 -41.07 21.82 -39.63
N THR A 858 -41.28 22.08 -40.91
CA THR A 858 -42.62 22.04 -41.52
C THR A 858 -42.90 20.61 -41.99
N SER A 859 -44.06 20.07 -41.66
CA SER A 859 -44.45 18.70 -42.02
C SER A 859 -45.49 18.66 -43.12
N GLU A 860 -45.25 17.87 -44.16
CA GLU A 860 -46.19 17.58 -45.22
C GLU A 860 -46.57 16.10 -45.19
N PRO A 861 -47.83 15.75 -44.86
CA PRO A 861 -48.29 14.37 -44.81
C PRO A 861 -48.41 13.81 -46.23
N LEU A 862 -48.01 12.55 -46.42
CA LEU A 862 -48.06 11.88 -47.71
C LEU A 862 -49.25 10.92 -47.79
N MET A 863 -49.92 10.90 -48.95
CA MET A 863 -50.94 9.89 -49.21
C MET A 863 -50.27 8.53 -49.37
N LYS A 864 -50.96 7.45 -48.97
CA LYS A 864 -50.49 6.07 -49.22
C LYS A 864 -50.19 5.89 -50.71
N ASP A 865 -49.02 5.34 -51.02
CA ASP A 865 -48.51 5.07 -52.38
C ASP A 865 -48.12 6.30 -53.22
N GLN A 866 -47.87 7.44 -52.57
CA GLN A 866 -47.36 8.64 -53.23
C GLN A 866 -45.82 8.63 -53.30
N ASP A 867 -45.27 8.36 -54.49
CA ASP A 867 -43.82 8.26 -54.70
C ASP A 867 -43.13 9.62 -54.93
N VAL A 868 -43.87 10.66 -55.29
CA VAL A 868 -43.34 11.99 -55.65
C VAL A 868 -44.18 13.09 -55.01
N VAL A 869 -43.49 14.08 -54.45
CA VAL A 869 -44.05 15.17 -53.64
C VAL A 869 -43.43 16.48 -54.07
N THR A 870 -44.23 17.50 -54.30
CA THR A 870 -43.73 18.83 -54.71
C THR A 870 -43.89 19.80 -53.55
N LEU A 871 -42.77 20.17 -52.93
CA LEU A 871 -42.73 21.26 -51.94
C LEU A 871 -42.91 22.59 -52.68
N THR A 872 -43.93 23.37 -52.31
CA THR A 872 -44.23 24.69 -52.89
C THR A 872 -43.97 25.83 -51.91
N ASP A 873 -43.99 27.07 -52.41
CA ASP A 873 -43.82 28.30 -51.61
C ASP A 873 -42.46 28.43 -50.89
N LEU A 874 -41.42 27.83 -51.47
CA LEU A 874 -40.03 27.96 -50.97
C LEU A 874 -39.44 29.31 -51.41
N ARG A 875 -38.61 29.92 -50.54
CA ARG A 875 -37.86 31.15 -50.86
C ARG A 875 -36.73 30.87 -51.86
N SER A 876 -36.72 31.57 -52.99
CA SER A 876 -35.62 31.58 -53.99
C SER A 876 -34.23 31.81 -53.36
N GLY A 877 -33.22 31.16 -53.94
CA GLY A 877 -31.83 31.19 -53.50
C GLY A 877 -31.57 30.73 -52.04
N THR A 878 -32.51 30.03 -51.39
CA THR A 878 -32.38 29.60 -50.00
C THR A 878 -32.06 28.11 -49.91
N GLU A 879 -31.16 27.76 -48.98
CA GLU A 879 -30.79 26.38 -48.68
C GLU A 879 -31.78 25.78 -47.67
N TYR A 880 -32.35 24.62 -48.01
CA TYR A 880 -33.32 23.86 -47.23
C TYR A 880 -32.74 22.52 -46.81
N GLU A 881 -33.06 22.12 -45.59
CA GLU A 881 -32.86 20.77 -45.06
C GLU A 881 -34.17 20.00 -45.23
N ILE A 882 -34.12 18.79 -45.81
CA ILE A 882 -35.27 17.91 -46.05
C ILE A 882 -34.99 16.52 -45.49
N LYS A 883 -35.97 15.88 -44.87
CA LYS A 883 -35.91 14.48 -44.42
C LYS A 883 -37.29 13.80 -44.49
N CYS A 884 -37.29 12.48 -44.56
CA CYS A 884 -38.50 11.66 -44.46
C CYS A 884 -38.66 11.10 -43.05
N ALA A 885 -39.88 11.10 -42.53
CA ALA A 885 -40.23 10.54 -41.22
C ALA A 885 -41.25 9.42 -41.41
N ALA A 886 -40.89 8.19 -41.04
CA ALA A 886 -41.80 7.05 -41.04
C ALA A 886 -42.51 6.96 -39.68
N LEU A 887 -43.82 7.15 -39.68
CA LEU A 887 -44.69 7.03 -38.52
C LEU A 887 -45.19 5.58 -38.41
N GLY A 888 -44.88 4.90 -37.32
CA GLY A 888 -45.34 3.56 -37.00
C GLY A 888 -46.54 3.54 -36.05
N LYS A 889 -46.89 2.35 -35.56
CA LYS A 889 -47.92 2.18 -34.51
C LYS A 889 -47.57 3.01 -33.26
N LEU A 890 -48.59 3.47 -32.54
CA LEU A 890 -48.46 4.31 -31.33
C LEU A 890 -47.66 5.62 -31.57
N ASN A 891 -47.77 6.20 -32.77
CA ASN A 891 -47.07 7.43 -33.18
C ASN A 891 -45.53 7.35 -33.12
N TYR A 892 -44.94 6.15 -33.03
CA TYR A 892 -43.48 5.99 -33.00
C TYR A 892 -42.88 6.42 -34.33
N THR A 893 -42.01 7.44 -34.32
CA THR A 893 -41.46 8.02 -35.56
C THR A 893 -39.98 7.70 -35.72
N THR A 894 -39.59 7.28 -36.92
CA THR A 894 -38.18 7.09 -37.32
C THR A 894 -37.86 7.95 -38.53
N ASP A 895 -36.79 8.74 -38.44
CA ASP A 895 -36.39 9.69 -39.49
C ASP A 895 -35.28 9.14 -40.40
N SER A 896 -35.25 9.58 -41.66
CA SER A 896 -34.11 9.43 -42.57
C SER A 896 -32.99 10.43 -42.22
N ASP A 897 -31.81 10.25 -42.81
CA ASP A 897 -30.80 11.31 -42.80
C ASP A 897 -31.33 12.56 -43.51
N VAL A 898 -30.78 13.71 -43.14
CA VAL A 898 -31.12 15.02 -43.70
C VAL A 898 -30.36 15.21 -45.01
N ILE A 899 -31.07 15.65 -46.05
CA ILE A 899 -30.48 16.11 -47.30
C ILE A 899 -30.60 17.63 -47.40
N GLU A 900 -29.65 18.26 -48.09
CA GLU A 900 -29.64 19.70 -48.30
C GLU A 900 -29.93 20.02 -49.77
N VAL A 901 -30.77 21.02 -50.04
CA VAL A 901 -31.10 21.50 -51.38
C VAL A 901 -31.18 23.02 -51.41
N THR A 902 -30.64 23.65 -52.45
CA THR A 902 -30.73 25.10 -52.66
C THR A 902 -31.68 25.38 -53.80
N THR A 903 -32.74 26.15 -53.55
CA THR A 903 -33.68 26.58 -54.60
C THR A 903 -32.98 27.47 -55.63
N GLU A 904 -33.41 27.42 -56.89
CA GLU A 904 -32.84 28.26 -57.95
C GLU A 904 -33.09 29.75 -57.65
N VAL A 905 -32.26 30.62 -58.25
CA VAL A 905 -32.31 32.08 -58.06
C VAL A 905 -33.20 32.72 -59.10
#